data_AF-A0A8H3HSK0-F1
#
_entry.id   AF-A0A8H3HSK0-F1
#
_cell.length_a   1.000
_cell.length_b   1.000
_cell.length_c   1.000
_cell.angle_alpha   90.00
_cell.angle_beta   90.00
_cell.angle_gamma   90.00
#
_symmetry.space_group_name_H-M   'P 1'
#
loop_
_entity.id
_entity.type
_entity.pdbx_description
1 polymer ?
#
loop_
_entity_poly.entity_id
_entity_poly.type
_entity_poly.pdbx_seq_one_letter_code
_entity_poly.pdbx_strand_id
1 'polypeptide(L)'
;MLIAPENLGIQNITAYVTQTQASLADADTGGNANVYRGVYVQPGNHATIQVVIKSARVNDLESKSEKISQRTQKNLLRELTVWYCLQRNPQRNILPLLGVVYIPSSKWLCSVSEYCQLSLEAYFKDPPERPSYIKFMQEILAGLVHMHSFNPPIAHGDLKLANVLLGFDGIIKLCDFGQARFQNDQRGLPSDTSTTFESTHRFMSPELFRSTHKVRPTGLSDVWAYGCVALQLLSRLKPYHTIKNDYLVPGVIMSGRVPSSKPERPHAPRCLNNHLWGIIEWCWRPLEYRPTTARLLDEFNRLIDSHLIDISSLTPDRMSLNFDGDMPSWPDGIADFGGQGSSSNRKLLYRGVRAEIWVHQEPVILDQGTSKYIIKTPKFPEHLNPRKTKLDPFQYLLRRIIRERYSLQHQNIVEMLGIDTSFGLYPGLVFEFCENLSLEAYKTKHFHDQYNLIKYAAQILEGLGYLHTFPTPIAHGDLNPSNIVVNTQGVLKLTLFSLSQIVANIPQAQGTLAGRPEIVRYLSPEMLSDVAIPSVKSDMWAYGCVVFWLFANLEPYHETKREQDVEKLIQKGSLPNDAQLLREEAEIGGQFRQNSRREWLFNGISDRAEKCWSSSGWPSASEFLQFLREFLGKTDEDTDTWMSGVSNLSGTIIRPPILWMHGGNTSGLWRYSTSHRQPGRRMTSVTINWTKASFKRGLFRFQTEAIIKFSMSGQSRYGSSDHIASQSSIKHEIAILTQLKHSNICFLWGYEEDTFGSPSLPAIVTEFCPNGTLREYLTRRSDNLDTSARLLLVRNVLDSVNYLHEHVAQGTIVHGNLNMDKSVVVDKYGTAKLRNFEFSFQYKHNESLYGVATLVRAPTLAPAPSRWHPPEMFTQESDSDWPLLTRYTDLWATGCLLVAIFSNLEPYPGIDLPVVFPRIHNNEKPYSKDVCTHKGVWNVAEQLWGDSTIDRISASKALQELSQCIE
;
A
#
# COMPACT_ATOMS: atom_id res chain seq x y z
N MET A 1 54.41 -9.74 -22.68
CA MET A 1 54.99 -9.55 -21.34
C MET A 1 53.88 -9.20 -20.38
N LEU A 2 53.53 -10.10 -19.46
CA LEU A 2 52.56 -9.82 -18.41
C LEU A 2 53.25 -8.97 -17.34
N ILE A 3 52.65 -7.84 -17.01
CA ILE A 3 53.16 -6.88 -16.02
C ILE A 3 53.00 -7.53 -14.64
N ALA A 4 54.10 -7.68 -13.89
CA ALA A 4 54.04 -8.12 -12.50
C ALA A 4 53.18 -7.13 -11.69
N PRO A 5 52.37 -7.57 -10.70
CA PRO A 5 51.52 -6.67 -9.89
C PRO A 5 52.30 -5.50 -9.26
N GLU A 6 53.57 -5.74 -8.96
CA GLU A 6 54.54 -4.76 -8.42
C GLU A 6 54.77 -3.58 -9.39
N ASN A 7 54.75 -3.84 -10.71
CA ASN A 7 54.88 -2.80 -11.74
C ASN A 7 53.60 -1.96 -11.91
N LEU A 8 52.46 -2.39 -11.35
CA LEU A 8 51.23 -1.60 -11.28
C LEU A 8 51.19 -0.72 -10.02
N GLY A 9 52.14 -0.84 -9.11
CA GLY A 9 52.14 -0.16 -7.80
C GLY A 9 51.26 -0.84 -6.75
N ILE A 10 50.79 -2.07 -7.00
CA ILE A 10 50.03 -2.86 -6.03
C ILE A 10 50.99 -3.50 -5.04
N GLN A 11 50.81 -3.23 -3.75
CA GLN A 11 51.71 -3.74 -2.71
C GLN A 11 51.58 -5.25 -2.52
N ASN A 12 52.72 -5.93 -2.51
CA ASN A 12 52.82 -7.31 -2.03
C ASN A 12 52.88 -7.30 -0.50
N ILE A 13 51.81 -7.75 0.13
CA ILE A 13 51.66 -7.73 1.59
C ILE A 13 51.79 -9.12 2.22
N THR A 14 52.37 -10.08 1.49
CA THR A 14 52.49 -11.49 1.93
C THR A 14 53.14 -11.62 3.31
N ALA A 15 54.20 -10.86 3.58
CA ALA A 15 54.92 -10.88 4.87
C ALA A 15 54.09 -10.37 6.07
N TYR A 16 52.97 -9.71 5.80
CA TYR A 16 52.16 -9.00 6.79
C TYR A 16 50.76 -9.60 6.96
N VAL A 17 50.43 -10.65 6.21
CA VAL A 17 49.11 -11.31 6.26
C VAL A 17 49.26 -12.72 6.80
N THR A 18 48.52 -13.04 7.85
CA THR A 18 48.42 -14.41 8.38
C THR A 18 47.06 -15.01 8.05
N GLN A 19 47.04 -16.14 7.37
CA GLN A 19 45.82 -16.89 7.04
C GLN A 19 45.31 -17.67 8.26
N THR A 20 44.02 -17.59 8.55
CA THR A 20 43.38 -18.45 9.56
C THR A 20 42.89 -19.75 8.92
N GLN A 21 43.01 -20.90 9.60
CA GLN A 21 42.70 -22.23 9.03
C GLN A 21 41.20 -22.46 8.67
N ALA A 22 40.30 -21.55 9.02
CA ALA A 22 38.89 -21.66 8.67
C ALA A 22 38.64 -21.19 7.23
N SER A 23 38.19 -22.09 6.35
CA SER A 23 37.46 -21.66 5.15
C SER A 23 36.13 -21.04 5.60
N LEU A 24 35.67 -19.99 4.91
CA LEU A 24 34.32 -19.49 5.11
C LEU A 24 33.35 -20.58 4.61
N ALA A 25 32.88 -21.43 5.52
CA ALA A 25 32.00 -22.56 5.18
C ALA A 25 30.61 -22.14 4.66
N ASP A 26 30.25 -20.86 4.76
CA ASP A 26 28.91 -20.35 4.37
C ASP A 26 28.93 -19.02 3.57
N ALA A 27 30.05 -18.65 2.95
CA ALA A 27 30.03 -17.55 1.98
C ALA A 27 29.44 -18.06 0.66
N ASP A 28 28.22 -17.59 0.33
CA ASP A 28 27.43 -17.93 -0.86
C ASP A 28 28.31 -18.23 -2.08
N THR A 29 28.10 -19.39 -2.69
CA THR A 29 28.93 -19.95 -3.77
C THR A 29 28.85 -19.11 -5.04
N GLY A 30 29.65 -18.04 -5.12
CA GLY A 30 30.01 -17.35 -6.36
C GLY A 30 31.04 -18.16 -7.16
N GLY A 31 30.76 -18.41 -8.43
CA GLY A 31 31.25 -19.57 -9.19
C GLY A 31 32.74 -19.75 -9.53
N ASN A 32 33.69 -18.88 -9.17
CA ASN A 32 35.06 -18.93 -9.73
C ASN A 32 36.25 -18.70 -8.75
N ALA A 33 36.01 -18.51 -7.45
CA ALA A 33 37.09 -18.21 -6.49
C ALA A 33 36.89 -18.89 -5.13
N ASN A 34 38.00 -19.21 -4.47
CA ASN A 34 38.05 -19.61 -3.06
C ASN A 34 38.33 -18.38 -2.20
N VAL A 35 37.58 -18.23 -1.10
CA VAL A 35 37.66 -17.07 -0.23
C VAL A 35 38.08 -17.51 1.17
N TYR A 36 39.15 -16.91 1.69
CA TYR A 36 39.71 -17.22 3.00
C TYR A 36 39.68 -16.00 3.90
N ARG A 37 39.62 -16.23 5.22
CA ARG A 37 39.78 -15.18 6.22
C ARG A 37 41.23 -15.12 6.71
N GLY A 38 41.70 -13.91 6.99
CA GLY A 38 43.03 -13.68 7.55
C GLY A 38 43.11 -12.41 8.38
N VAL A 39 44.30 -12.13 8.87
CA VAL A 39 44.64 -10.89 9.61
C VAL A 39 45.81 -10.22 8.91
N TYR A 40 45.66 -8.95 8.57
CA TYR A 40 46.69 -8.09 8.01
C TYR A 40 47.22 -7.15 9.09
N VAL A 41 48.53 -7.16 9.32
CA VAL A 41 49.23 -6.25 10.25
C VAL A 41 49.85 -5.13 9.43
N GLN A 42 49.32 -3.92 9.56
CA GLN A 42 49.80 -2.78 8.78
C GLN A 42 51.27 -2.44 9.12
N PRO A 43 52.14 -2.26 8.10
CA PRO A 43 53.51 -1.82 8.31
C PRO A 43 53.55 -0.43 8.96
N GLY A 44 54.30 -0.27 10.06
CA GLY A 44 54.54 1.00 10.73
C GLY A 44 53.69 1.23 11.99
N ASN A 45 52.35 1.23 11.87
CA ASN A 45 51.45 1.49 13.01
C ASN A 45 51.01 0.23 13.77
N HIS A 46 51.36 -0.97 13.28
CA HIS A 46 50.97 -2.28 13.83
C HIS A 46 49.46 -2.48 14.02
N ALA A 47 48.62 -1.72 13.30
CA ALA A 47 47.18 -1.89 13.35
C ALA A 47 46.78 -3.21 12.66
N THR A 48 45.94 -4.01 13.31
CA THR A 48 45.46 -5.29 12.79
C THR A 48 44.11 -5.13 12.10
N ILE A 49 44.02 -5.53 10.84
CA ILE A 49 42.79 -5.50 10.04
C ILE A 49 42.36 -6.93 9.73
N GLN A 50 41.08 -7.24 9.94
CA GLN A 50 40.50 -8.48 9.46
C GLN A 50 40.36 -8.42 7.94
N VAL A 51 40.90 -9.41 7.23
CA VAL A 51 40.97 -9.39 5.77
C VAL A 51 40.36 -10.62 5.13
N VAL A 52 39.96 -10.44 3.89
CA VAL A 52 39.53 -11.50 2.98
C VAL A 52 40.62 -11.71 1.94
N ILE A 53 40.97 -12.97 1.72
CA ILE A 53 41.93 -13.39 0.71
C ILE A 53 41.18 -14.19 -0.36
N LYS A 54 41.09 -13.64 -1.58
CA LYS A 54 40.40 -14.27 -2.71
C LYS A 54 41.44 -14.92 -3.62
N SER A 55 41.34 -16.25 -3.78
CA SER A 55 42.14 -17.08 -4.68
C SER A 55 41.29 -17.54 -5.85
N ALA A 56 41.84 -17.57 -7.07
CA ALA A 56 41.16 -18.24 -8.17
C ALA A 56 40.96 -19.74 -7.86
N ARG A 57 39.79 -20.30 -8.21
CA ARG A 57 39.53 -21.74 -8.13
C ARG A 57 39.94 -22.35 -9.47
N VAL A 58 40.84 -23.34 -9.45
CA VAL A 58 41.32 -24.03 -10.66
C VAL A 58 41.15 -25.52 -10.43
N ASN A 59 40.43 -26.22 -11.32
CA ASN A 59 40.27 -27.66 -11.19
C ASN A 59 41.60 -28.38 -11.50
N ASP A 60 41.84 -29.55 -10.90
CA ASP A 60 43.10 -30.30 -11.06
C ASP A 60 43.41 -30.73 -12.51
N LEU A 61 42.39 -30.78 -13.38
CA LEU A 61 42.54 -31.02 -14.82
C LEU A 61 42.96 -29.75 -15.58
N GLU A 62 42.57 -28.57 -15.09
CA GLU A 62 42.86 -27.25 -15.68
C GLU A 62 44.25 -26.74 -15.28
N SER A 63 44.75 -27.13 -14.10
CA SER A 63 46.08 -26.77 -13.60
C SER A 63 47.22 -27.35 -14.45
N LYS A 64 46.95 -28.38 -15.26
CA LYS A 64 47.90 -29.00 -16.20
C LYS A 64 47.94 -28.32 -17.58
N SER A 65 47.01 -27.41 -17.88
CA SER A 65 46.94 -26.72 -19.18
C SER A 65 47.55 -25.31 -19.09
N GLU A 66 48.72 -25.13 -19.73
CA GLU A 66 49.46 -23.86 -19.72
C GLU A 66 48.65 -22.70 -20.31
N LYS A 67 47.79 -22.96 -21.30
CA LYS A 67 46.88 -21.96 -21.90
C LYS A 67 45.79 -21.49 -20.94
N ILE A 68 45.24 -22.39 -20.12
CA ILE A 68 44.18 -22.04 -19.16
C ILE A 68 44.78 -21.27 -17.98
N SER A 69 45.93 -21.71 -17.49
CA SER A 69 46.76 -21.01 -16.49
C SER A 69 47.03 -19.54 -16.87
N GLN A 70 47.55 -19.31 -18.08
CA GLN A 70 47.82 -17.94 -18.58
C GLN A 70 46.55 -17.09 -18.73
N ARG A 71 45.41 -17.71 -19.07
CA ARG A 71 44.12 -17.02 -19.22
C ARG A 71 43.55 -16.59 -17.86
N THR A 72 43.59 -17.47 -16.87
CA THR A 72 43.16 -17.17 -15.50
C THR A 72 44.02 -16.05 -14.90
N GLN A 73 45.33 -16.09 -15.09
CA GLN A 73 46.24 -15.05 -14.64
C GLN A 73 45.98 -13.69 -15.33
N LYS A 74 45.67 -13.68 -16.64
CA LYS A 74 45.28 -12.47 -17.37
C LYS A 74 43.98 -11.86 -16.83
N ASN A 75 42.98 -12.69 -16.51
CA ASN A 75 41.71 -12.23 -15.94
C ASN A 75 41.91 -11.61 -14.55
N LEU A 76 42.73 -12.25 -13.70
CA LEU A 76 43.06 -11.73 -12.37
C LEU A 76 43.83 -10.40 -12.45
N LEU A 77 44.86 -10.32 -13.31
CA LEU A 77 45.63 -9.07 -13.47
C LEU A 77 44.76 -7.91 -13.96
N ARG A 78 43.77 -8.19 -14.80
CA ARG A 78 42.80 -7.18 -15.24
C ARG A 78 41.87 -6.75 -14.11
N GLU A 79 41.33 -7.70 -13.33
CA GLU A 79 40.53 -7.39 -12.14
C GLU A 79 41.34 -6.48 -11.18
N LEU A 80 42.59 -6.87 -10.88
CA LEU A 80 43.51 -6.08 -10.05
C LEU A 80 43.82 -4.71 -10.62
N THR A 81 43.98 -4.58 -11.95
CA THR A 81 44.24 -3.30 -12.60
C THR A 81 43.05 -2.35 -12.44
N VAL A 82 41.83 -2.82 -12.70
CA VAL A 82 40.61 -2.01 -12.51
C VAL A 82 40.46 -1.63 -11.04
N TRP A 83 40.61 -2.59 -10.14
CA TRP A 83 40.46 -2.39 -8.71
C TRP A 83 41.48 -1.38 -8.16
N TYR A 84 42.73 -1.47 -8.60
CA TYR A 84 43.77 -0.50 -8.27
C TYR A 84 43.46 0.90 -8.82
N CYS A 85 42.94 1.01 -10.05
CA CYS A 85 42.52 2.31 -10.61
C CYS A 85 41.42 2.96 -9.77
N LEU A 86 40.42 2.20 -9.33
CA LEU A 86 39.36 2.69 -8.45
C LEU A 86 39.91 3.20 -7.11
N GLN A 87 40.96 2.58 -6.59
CA GLN A 87 41.58 2.98 -5.31
C GLN A 87 42.37 4.29 -5.39
N ARG A 88 42.84 4.71 -6.57
CA ARG A 88 43.61 5.97 -6.72
C ARG A 88 42.77 7.21 -6.40
N ASN A 89 41.46 7.10 -6.45
CA ASN A 89 40.52 8.11 -5.99
C ASN A 89 39.52 7.42 -5.06
N PRO A 90 39.86 7.22 -3.77
CA PRO A 90 39.11 6.34 -2.89
C PRO A 90 37.68 6.85 -2.67
N GLN A 91 36.71 5.96 -2.88
CA GLN A 91 35.31 6.21 -2.57
C GLN A 91 34.80 5.18 -1.57
N ARG A 92 34.09 5.63 -0.52
CA ARG A 92 33.64 4.78 0.59
C ARG A 92 32.77 3.58 0.17
N ASN A 93 32.11 3.68 -0.98
CA ASN A 93 31.18 2.67 -1.51
C ASN A 93 31.83 1.66 -2.47
N ILE A 94 33.16 1.69 -2.61
CA ILE A 94 33.95 0.71 -3.35
C ILE A 94 34.82 -0.04 -2.35
N LEU A 95 34.81 -1.37 -2.40
CA LEU A 95 35.66 -2.18 -1.52
C LEU A 95 37.15 -1.85 -1.79
N PRO A 96 37.98 -1.54 -0.78
CA PRO A 96 39.39 -1.23 -0.99
C PRO A 96 40.22 -2.51 -1.24
N LEU A 97 41.16 -2.40 -2.18
CA LEU A 97 42.22 -3.39 -2.39
C LEU A 97 43.37 -3.10 -1.43
N LEU A 98 43.59 -3.94 -0.43
CA LEU A 98 44.68 -3.76 0.54
C LEU A 98 46.04 -4.18 -0.04
N GLY A 99 46.04 -5.12 -0.96
CA GLY A 99 47.23 -5.59 -1.65
C GLY A 99 47.03 -6.97 -2.24
N VAL A 100 48.14 -7.62 -2.55
CA VAL A 100 48.17 -9.00 -3.04
C VAL A 100 49.06 -9.86 -2.16
N VAL A 101 48.71 -11.14 -2.05
CA VAL A 101 49.50 -12.13 -1.33
C VAL A 101 49.80 -13.34 -2.19
N TYR A 102 50.94 -13.96 -1.94
CA TYR A 102 51.29 -15.25 -2.51
C TYR A 102 51.05 -16.34 -1.47
N ILE A 103 50.10 -17.24 -1.73
CA ILE A 103 49.86 -18.39 -0.86
C ILE A 103 50.52 -19.63 -1.49
N PRO A 104 51.55 -20.23 -0.85
CA PRO A 104 52.29 -21.37 -1.40
C PRO A 104 51.40 -22.57 -1.75
N SER A 105 50.33 -22.83 -0.98
CA SER A 105 49.38 -23.92 -1.23
C SER A 105 48.50 -23.69 -2.47
N SER A 106 48.26 -22.43 -2.85
CA SER A 106 47.45 -22.09 -4.03
C SER A 106 48.27 -22.04 -5.32
N LYS A 107 49.59 -21.79 -5.26
CA LYS A 107 50.47 -21.45 -6.40
C LYS A 107 50.07 -20.18 -7.17
N TRP A 108 49.05 -19.44 -6.73
CA TRP A 108 48.52 -18.27 -7.43
C TRP A 108 48.60 -17.00 -6.60
N LEU A 109 48.61 -15.87 -7.29
CA LEU A 109 48.42 -14.56 -6.69
C LEU A 109 46.99 -14.44 -6.17
N CYS A 110 46.82 -13.99 -4.93
CA CYS A 110 45.52 -13.76 -4.31
C CYS A 110 45.33 -12.26 -4.05
N SER A 111 44.11 -11.75 -4.27
CA SER A 111 43.76 -10.38 -3.88
C SER A 111 43.34 -10.33 -2.42
N VAL A 112 43.69 -9.25 -1.73
CA VAL A 112 43.35 -9.02 -0.33
C VAL A 112 42.53 -7.76 -0.18
N SER A 113 41.38 -7.87 0.49
CA SER A 113 40.51 -6.75 0.85
C SER A 113 40.16 -6.78 2.34
N GLU A 114 39.54 -5.71 2.84
CA GLU A 114 38.93 -5.75 4.17
C GLU A 114 37.82 -6.81 4.27
N TYR A 115 37.63 -7.34 5.47
CA TYR A 115 36.51 -8.22 5.79
C TYR A 115 35.25 -7.40 6.10
N CYS A 116 34.22 -7.60 5.30
CA CYS A 116 32.89 -7.04 5.54
C CYS A 116 32.00 -8.04 6.29
N GLN A 117 30.96 -7.55 6.94
CA GLN A 117 30.09 -8.36 7.79
C GLN A 117 29.32 -9.40 6.99
N LEU A 118 28.60 -8.98 5.94
CA LEU A 118 27.73 -9.83 5.11
C LEU A 118 27.63 -9.28 3.68
N SER A 119 27.35 -10.12 2.70
CA SER A 119 26.77 -9.66 1.43
C SER A 119 25.31 -9.24 1.64
N LEU A 120 24.76 -8.37 0.79
CA LEU A 120 23.34 -8.06 0.85
C LEU A 120 22.49 -9.28 0.56
N GLU A 121 22.94 -10.23 -0.28
CA GLU A 121 22.22 -11.49 -0.45
C GLU A 121 22.10 -12.30 0.87
N ALA A 122 23.18 -12.36 1.66
CA ALA A 122 23.17 -13.02 2.97
C ALA A 122 22.37 -12.21 4.03
N TYR A 123 22.53 -10.88 4.05
CA TYR A 123 21.74 -9.96 4.89
C TYR A 123 20.24 -10.13 4.65
N PHE A 124 19.84 -10.46 3.42
CA PHE A 124 18.44 -10.64 3.06
C PHE A 124 17.85 -11.97 3.54
N LYS A 125 18.68 -12.96 3.88
CA LYS A 125 18.24 -14.22 4.52
C LYS A 125 17.78 -13.99 5.96
N ASP A 126 18.40 -13.05 6.68
CA ASP A 126 17.97 -12.64 8.01
C ASP A 126 18.19 -11.13 8.29
N PRO A 127 17.28 -10.25 7.83
CA PRO A 127 17.47 -8.81 7.95
C PRO A 127 17.17 -8.29 9.37
N PRO A 128 17.93 -7.31 9.89
CA PRO A 128 17.61 -6.60 11.12
C PRO A 128 16.32 -5.79 10.97
N GLU A 129 15.78 -5.34 12.09
CA GLU A 129 14.40 -4.83 12.20
C GLU A 129 14.11 -3.52 11.48
N ARG A 130 15.12 -2.67 11.27
CA ARG A 130 15.01 -1.39 10.56
C ARG A 130 16.08 -1.27 9.47
N PRO A 131 15.96 -2.03 8.38
CA PRO A 131 16.91 -2.00 7.30
C PRO A 131 16.70 -0.71 6.48
N SER A 132 17.77 0.08 6.32
CA SER A 132 17.70 1.35 5.58
C SER A 132 17.87 1.12 4.08
N TYR A 133 16.89 0.49 3.41
CA TYR A 133 17.01 0.14 1.98
C TYR A 133 17.20 1.36 1.07
N ILE A 134 16.60 2.50 1.40
CA ILE A 134 16.81 3.75 0.65
C ILE A 134 18.27 4.19 0.74
N LYS A 135 18.88 4.13 1.94
CA LYS A 135 20.31 4.40 2.11
C LYS A 135 21.17 3.42 1.32
N PHE A 136 20.84 2.12 1.33
CA PHE A 136 21.56 1.13 0.54
C PHE A 136 21.48 1.43 -0.97
N MET A 137 20.30 1.79 -1.47
CA MET A 137 20.11 2.21 -2.86
C MET A 137 20.96 3.44 -3.22
N GLN A 138 21.03 4.44 -2.34
CA GLN A 138 21.85 5.64 -2.55
C GLN A 138 23.35 5.29 -2.57
N GLU A 139 23.80 4.46 -1.64
CA GLU A 139 25.21 4.07 -1.50
C GLU A 139 25.71 3.19 -2.65
N ILE A 140 24.89 2.24 -3.12
CA ILE A 140 25.19 1.45 -4.32
C ILE A 140 25.35 2.37 -5.53
N LEU A 141 24.42 3.32 -5.69
CA LEU A 141 24.43 4.23 -6.83
C LEU A 141 25.62 5.19 -6.78
N ALA A 142 26.01 5.67 -5.60
CA ALA A 142 27.23 6.47 -5.40
C ALA A 142 28.51 5.71 -5.80
N GLY A 143 28.58 4.39 -5.54
CA GLY A 143 29.66 3.53 -6.01
C GLY A 143 29.71 3.46 -7.55
N LEU A 144 28.56 3.28 -8.21
CA LEU A 144 28.49 3.23 -9.67
C LEU A 144 28.81 4.58 -10.33
N VAL A 145 28.34 5.69 -9.77
CA VAL A 145 28.72 7.05 -10.22
C VAL A 145 30.22 7.20 -10.23
N HIS A 146 30.88 6.77 -9.16
CA HIS A 146 32.33 6.82 -9.05
C HIS A 146 33.00 6.01 -10.17
N MET A 147 32.63 4.74 -10.38
CA MET A 147 33.19 3.91 -11.46
C MET A 147 32.99 4.51 -12.85
N HIS A 148 31.80 5.06 -13.12
CA HIS A 148 31.46 5.64 -14.42
C HIS A 148 32.10 7.01 -14.66
N SER A 149 32.59 7.68 -13.60
CA SER A 149 33.27 8.98 -13.71
C SER A 149 34.71 8.90 -14.22
N PHE A 150 35.30 7.70 -14.27
CA PHE A 150 36.64 7.51 -14.82
C PHE A 150 36.69 7.85 -16.32
N ASN A 151 37.88 8.23 -16.80
CA ASN A 151 38.11 8.44 -18.22
C ASN A 151 39.27 7.53 -18.71
N PRO A 152 38.98 6.46 -19.47
CA PRO A 152 37.65 6.05 -19.93
C PRO A 152 36.76 5.47 -18.81
N PRO A 153 35.41 5.51 -18.93
CA PRO A 153 34.50 5.00 -17.90
C PRO A 153 34.70 3.51 -17.62
N ILE A 154 34.52 3.11 -16.36
CA ILE A 154 34.61 1.71 -15.93
C ILE A 154 33.20 1.19 -15.68
N ALA A 155 32.75 0.20 -16.43
CA ALA A 155 31.52 -0.55 -16.14
C ALA A 155 31.82 -1.70 -15.17
N HIS A 156 30.95 -1.97 -14.21
CA HIS A 156 31.02 -3.09 -13.28
C HIS A 156 30.70 -4.44 -13.96
N GLY A 157 29.58 -4.53 -14.66
CA GLY A 157 29.22 -5.67 -15.52
C GLY A 157 28.75 -6.95 -14.84
N ASP A 158 28.57 -6.98 -13.51
CA ASP A 158 27.99 -8.10 -12.75
C ASP A 158 27.35 -7.62 -11.44
N LEU A 159 26.52 -6.58 -11.50
CA LEU A 159 25.89 -6.00 -10.31
C LEU A 159 24.68 -6.85 -9.87
N LYS A 160 24.75 -7.40 -8.64
CA LYS A 160 23.72 -8.22 -7.97
C LYS A 160 23.93 -8.17 -6.45
N LEU A 161 22.94 -8.59 -5.66
CA LEU A 161 23.04 -8.54 -4.19
C LEU A 161 24.22 -9.33 -3.60
N ALA A 162 24.71 -10.37 -4.28
CA ALA A 162 25.90 -11.12 -3.90
C ALA A 162 27.19 -10.25 -3.93
N ASN A 163 27.25 -9.28 -4.84
CA ASN A 163 28.42 -8.44 -5.13
C ASN A 163 28.32 -7.06 -4.44
N VAL A 164 27.44 -6.94 -3.45
CA VAL A 164 27.23 -5.74 -2.65
C VAL A 164 27.42 -6.14 -1.19
N LEU A 165 28.46 -5.61 -0.53
CA LEU A 165 28.82 -5.99 0.85
C LEU A 165 28.41 -4.90 1.85
N LEU A 166 28.02 -5.31 3.06
CA LEU A 166 27.79 -4.44 4.21
C LEU A 166 29.01 -4.47 5.13
N GLY A 167 29.69 -3.34 5.27
CA GLY A 167 30.78 -3.16 6.22
C GLY A 167 30.30 -3.12 7.67
N PHE A 168 31.21 -3.35 8.62
CA PHE A 168 30.94 -3.22 10.07
C PHE A 168 30.61 -1.78 10.50
N ASP A 169 30.97 -0.81 9.66
CA ASP A 169 30.62 0.61 9.77
C ASP A 169 29.19 0.92 9.28
N GLY A 170 28.46 -0.07 8.78
CA GLY A 170 27.12 0.10 8.22
C GLY A 170 27.10 0.78 6.85
N ILE A 171 28.23 0.77 6.13
CA ILE A 171 28.38 1.32 4.79
C ILE A 171 28.38 0.19 3.74
N ILE A 172 27.67 0.40 2.64
CA ILE A 172 27.65 -0.53 1.51
C ILE A 172 28.88 -0.35 0.62
N LYS A 173 29.54 -1.46 0.25
CA LYS A 173 30.74 -1.52 -0.58
C LYS A 173 30.54 -2.47 -1.76
N LEU A 174 30.69 -1.97 -3.00
CA LEU A 174 30.67 -2.79 -4.21
C LEU A 174 31.95 -3.64 -4.29
N CYS A 175 31.80 -4.90 -4.68
CA CYS A 175 32.90 -5.84 -4.80
C CYS A 175 32.81 -6.70 -6.07
N ASP A 176 33.82 -7.55 -6.29
CA ASP A 176 33.93 -8.48 -7.43
C ASP A 176 34.02 -7.81 -8.81
N PHE A 177 35.18 -7.21 -9.08
CA PHE A 177 35.49 -6.52 -10.34
C PHE A 177 35.95 -7.47 -11.47
N GLY A 178 35.76 -8.78 -11.33
CA GLY A 178 36.19 -9.77 -12.32
C GLY A 178 35.62 -9.52 -13.72
N GLN A 179 34.41 -8.95 -13.78
CA GLN A 179 33.72 -8.58 -15.02
C GLN A 179 33.84 -7.09 -15.38
N ALA A 180 34.45 -6.27 -14.53
CA ALA A 180 34.53 -4.83 -14.73
C ALA A 180 35.54 -4.42 -15.81
N ARG A 181 35.21 -3.44 -16.65
CA ARG A 181 36.03 -3.04 -17.82
C ARG A 181 36.01 -1.56 -18.08
N PHE A 182 37.13 -1.04 -18.58
CA PHE A 182 37.18 0.25 -19.25
C PHE A 182 36.43 0.19 -20.58
N GLN A 183 35.56 1.17 -20.84
CA GLN A 183 34.68 1.20 -22.02
C GLN A 183 35.45 1.22 -23.35
N ASN A 184 36.70 1.68 -23.37
CA ASN A 184 37.55 1.81 -24.56
C ASN A 184 38.67 0.75 -24.67
N ASP A 185 38.76 -0.23 -23.77
CA ASP A 185 39.88 -1.19 -23.77
C ASP A 185 39.73 -2.27 -24.86
N GLN A 186 40.28 -2.05 -26.05
CA GLN A 186 40.28 -3.06 -27.13
C GLN A 186 41.23 -4.26 -26.87
N ARG A 187 42.06 -4.27 -25.81
CA ARG A 187 43.19 -5.21 -25.63
C ARG A 187 42.86 -6.50 -24.85
N GLY A 188 41.62 -7.00 -24.92
CA GLY A 188 41.19 -8.17 -24.14
C GLY A 188 40.49 -9.25 -24.96
N LEU A 189 40.96 -10.50 -24.85
CA LEU A 189 40.28 -11.68 -25.39
C LEU A 189 38.86 -11.82 -24.76
N PRO A 190 37.84 -12.22 -25.54
CA PRO A 190 36.48 -12.36 -25.04
C PRO A 190 36.39 -13.48 -23.99
N SER A 191 35.95 -13.17 -22.76
CA SER A 191 35.71 -14.20 -21.73
C SER A 191 34.59 -15.14 -22.18
N ASP A 192 34.86 -16.44 -22.33
CA ASP A 192 33.85 -17.48 -22.59
C ASP A 192 32.88 -17.62 -21.42
N THR A 193 31.61 -17.59 -21.79
CA THR A 193 30.39 -17.88 -21.02
C THR A 193 30.27 -19.37 -20.73
N SER A 194 31.27 -19.94 -20.07
CA SER A 194 31.21 -21.31 -19.59
C SER A 194 31.69 -21.36 -18.15
N THR A 195 30.81 -20.94 -17.23
CA THR A 195 30.36 -21.72 -16.05
C THR A 195 29.67 -20.81 -15.01
N THR A 196 28.60 -21.38 -14.43
CA THR A 196 27.92 -21.04 -13.15
C THR A 196 27.33 -19.62 -13.00
N PHE A 197 26.01 -19.35 -13.01
CA PHE A 197 24.77 -20.10 -12.80
C PHE A 197 23.63 -19.38 -13.55
N GLU A 198 22.59 -20.12 -13.91
CA GLU A 198 21.32 -19.70 -14.53
C GLU A 198 20.68 -18.40 -13.97
N SER A 199 21.01 -18.01 -12.73
CA SER A 199 20.44 -16.87 -12.02
C SER A 199 21.03 -15.48 -12.36
N THR A 200 22.25 -15.40 -12.91
CA THR A 200 22.90 -14.08 -13.19
C THR A 200 22.28 -13.38 -14.41
N HIS A 201 21.72 -14.14 -15.35
CA HIS A 201 21.09 -13.58 -16.56
C HIS A 201 19.93 -12.63 -16.26
N ARG A 202 19.26 -12.80 -15.10
CA ARG A 202 18.13 -11.98 -14.65
C ARG A 202 18.48 -10.51 -14.43
N PHE A 203 19.76 -10.18 -14.24
CA PHE A 203 20.24 -8.81 -14.02
C PHE A 203 20.84 -8.17 -15.29
N MET A 204 21.00 -8.94 -16.37
CA MET A 204 21.62 -8.46 -17.60
C MET A 204 20.64 -7.63 -18.44
N SER A 205 21.16 -6.61 -19.12
CA SER A 205 20.38 -5.75 -20.01
C SER A 205 20.20 -6.35 -21.41
N PRO A 206 19.13 -5.99 -22.15
CA PRO A 206 18.82 -6.58 -23.46
C PRO A 206 19.92 -6.42 -24.50
N GLU A 207 20.62 -5.28 -24.51
CA GLU A 207 21.70 -5.02 -25.46
C GLU A 207 22.89 -5.98 -25.33
N LEU A 208 23.07 -6.65 -24.18
CA LEU A 208 24.12 -7.64 -23.99
C LEU A 208 23.85 -8.96 -24.74
N PHE A 209 22.61 -9.18 -25.20
CA PHE A 209 22.18 -10.40 -25.88
C PHE A 209 22.01 -10.26 -27.40
N ARG A 210 22.09 -9.04 -27.96
CA ARG A 210 21.67 -8.75 -29.36
C ARG A 210 22.70 -9.07 -30.45
N SER A 211 23.93 -9.47 -30.12
CA SER A 211 24.98 -9.70 -31.13
C SER A 211 25.51 -11.13 -31.11
N THR A 212 25.87 -11.63 -32.30
CA THR A 212 26.63 -12.88 -32.50
C THR A 212 28.07 -12.78 -32.00
N HIS A 213 28.52 -11.57 -31.65
CA HIS A 213 29.80 -11.30 -31.00
C HIS A 213 29.56 -10.79 -29.57
N LYS A 214 30.38 -11.24 -28.59
CA LYS A 214 30.22 -10.90 -27.17
C LYS A 214 30.22 -9.38 -26.95
N VAL A 215 29.04 -8.82 -26.70
CA VAL A 215 28.84 -7.40 -26.35
C VAL A 215 29.40 -7.16 -24.95
N ARG A 216 30.05 -6.02 -24.74
CA ARG A 216 30.69 -5.67 -23.48
C ARG A 216 29.75 -4.88 -22.57
N PRO A 217 29.83 -5.05 -21.24
CA PRO A 217 29.14 -4.19 -20.29
C PRO A 217 29.51 -2.72 -20.47
N THR A 218 28.54 -1.84 -20.26
CA THR A 218 28.66 -0.38 -20.30
C THR A 218 28.06 0.23 -19.03
N GLY A 219 28.32 1.51 -18.76
CA GLY A 219 27.68 2.16 -17.63
C GLY A 219 26.15 2.15 -17.71
N LEU A 220 25.57 2.14 -18.92
CA LEU A 220 24.12 2.00 -19.10
C LEU A 220 23.64 0.58 -18.80
N SER A 221 24.41 -0.47 -19.10
CA SER A 221 24.03 -1.83 -18.69
C SER A 221 24.06 -2.00 -17.17
N ASP A 222 24.96 -1.30 -16.47
CA ASP A 222 24.97 -1.28 -15.00
C ASP A 222 23.75 -0.56 -14.41
N VAL A 223 23.25 0.49 -15.08
CA VAL A 223 22.00 1.16 -14.67
C VAL A 223 20.82 0.19 -14.73
N TRP A 224 20.73 -0.67 -15.75
CA TRP A 224 19.71 -1.72 -15.82
C TRP A 224 19.83 -2.69 -14.64
N ALA A 225 21.04 -3.19 -14.38
CA ALA A 225 21.32 -4.09 -13.27
C ALA A 225 21.02 -3.44 -11.91
N TYR A 226 21.26 -2.13 -11.77
CA TYR A 226 20.90 -1.35 -10.58
C TYR A 226 19.38 -1.33 -10.36
N GLY A 227 18.58 -1.11 -11.41
CA GLY A 227 17.13 -1.22 -11.33
C GLY A 227 16.66 -2.60 -10.85
N CYS A 228 17.31 -3.67 -11.34
CA CYS A 228 17.06 -5.04 -10.88
C CYS A 228 17.40 -5.25 -9.39
N VAL A 229 18.53 -4.70 -8.93
CA VAL A 229 18.92 -4.73 -7.51
C VAL A 229 17.94 -3.92 -6.66
N ALA A 230 17.54 -2.73 -7.08
CA ALA A 230 16.57 -1.89 -6.37
C ALA A 230 15.20 -2.58 -6.24
N LEU A 231 14.71 -3.20 -7.31
CA LEU A 231 13.50 -4.04 -7.27
C LEU A 231 13.61 -5.12 -6.20
N GLN A 232 14.71 -5.87 -6.20
CA GLN A 232 14.93 -6.97 -5.27
C GLN A 232 15.11 -6.49 -3.81
N LEU A 233 15.78 -5.36 -3.59
CA LEU A 233 15.94 -4.75 -2.27
C LEU A 233 14.59 -4.38 -1.64
N LEU A 234 13.72 -3.75 -2.44
CA LEU A 234 12.44 -3.24 -1.96
C LEU A 234 11.41 -4.37 -1.90
N SER A 235 11.13 -5.05 -3.01
CA SER A 235 10.00 -5.98 -3.13
C SER A 235 10.29 -7.40 -2.65
N ARG A 236 11.57 -7.74 -2.41
CA ARG A 236 12.05 -9.13 -2.20
C ARG A 236 11.81 -10.07 -3.39
N LEU A 237 11.37 -9.55 -4.53
CA LEU A 237 11.18 -10.32 -5.75
C LEU A 237 12.47 -10.36 -6.57
N LYS A 238 12.84 -11.54 -7.06
CA LYS A 238 13.92 -11.66 -8.06
C LYS A 238 13.48 -10.99 -9.38
N PRO A 239 14.38 -10.37 -10.14
CA PRO A 239 14.05 -9.88 -11.48
C PRO A 239 13.49 -11.02 -12.33
N TYR A 240 12.40 -10.78 -13.05
CA TYR A 240 11.64 -11.80 -13.80
C TYR A 240 11.08 -12.95 -12.94
N HIS A 241 10.69 -12.69 -11.68
CA HIS A 241 10.18 -13.73 -10.75
C HIS A 241 8.99 -14.55 -11.28
N THR A 242 8.22 -14.03 -12.24
CA THR A 242 7.09 -14.74 -12.87
C THR A 242 7.55 -15.86 -13.81
N ILE A 243 8.81 -15.84 -14.25
CA ILE A 243 9.40 -16.86 -15.10
C ILE A 243 10.06 -17.91 -14.20
N LYS A 244 9.48 -19.10 -14.11
CA LYS A 244 9.98 -20.20 -13.26
C LYS A 244 11.23 -20.87 -13.80
N ASN A 245 11.43 -20.85 -15.12
CA ASN A 245 12.55 -21.51 -15.79
C ASN A 245 13.58 -20.46 -16.25
N ASP A 246 14.73 -20.42 -15.59
CA ASP A 246 15.80 -19.44 -15.83
C ASP A 246 16.37 -19.52 -17.27
N TYR A 247 16.29 -20.68 -17.93
CA TYR A 247 16.68 -20.85 -19.34
C TYR A 247 15.87 -19.99 -20.30
N LEU A 248 14.62 -19.64 -19.95
CA LEU A 248 13.74 -18.82 -20.79
C LEU A 248 14.00 -17.33 -20.59
N VAL A 249 14.67 -16.93 -19.51
CA VAL A 249 14.88 -15.52 -19.15
C VAL A 249 15.63 -14.73 -20.22
N PRO A 250 16.75 -15.23 -20.82
CA PRO A 250 17.42 -14.50 -21.90
C PRO A 250 16.50 -14.19 -23.09
N GLY A 251 15.64 -15.14 -23.49
CA GLY A 251 14.66 -14.95 -24.56
C GLY A 251 13.65 -13.84 -24.24
N VAL A 252 13.18 -13.78 -23.00
CA VAL A 252 12.27 -12.75 -22.49
C VAL A 252 12.94 -11.38 -22.39
N ILE A 253 14.22 -11.33 -22.00
CA ILE A 253 14.99 -10.09 -21.98
C ILE A 253 15.18 -9.55 -23.41
N MET A 254 15.53 -10.44 -24.36
CA MET A 254 15.73 -10.07 -25.76
C MET A 254 14.47 -9.53 -26.44
N SER A 255 13.28 -9.97 -26.03
CA SER A 255 12.01 -9.44 -26.55
C SER A 255 11.68 -8.03 -26.02
N GLY A 256 12.53 -7.46 -25.17
CA GLY A 256 12.35 -6.12 -24.61
C GLY A 256 11.42 -6.08 -23.39
N ARG A 257 11.06 -7.23 -22.82
CA ARG A 257 10.26 -7.27 -21.60
C ARG A 257 11.09 -6.79 -20.41
N VAL A 258 10.55 -5.83 -19.65
CA VAL A 258 11.20 -5.31 -18.45
C VAL A 258 11.18 -6.34 -17.30
N PRO A 259 12.10 -6.23 -16.32
CA PRO A 259 12.24 -7.19 -15.21
C PRO A 259 11.01 -7.41 -14.35
N SER A 260 10.18 -6.39 -14.16
CA SER A 260 8.90 -6.48 -13.46
C SER A 260 8.02 -5.27 -13.82
N SER A 261 6.70 -5.43 -13.81
CA SER A 261 5.78 -4.30 -13.68
C SER A 261 5.83 -3.77 -12.24
N LYS A 262 5.27 -2.58 -11.98
CA LYS A 262 5.17 -2.10 -10.60
C LYS A 262 4.49 -3.19 -9.77
N PRO A 263 5.13 -3.72 -8.70
CA PRO A 263 4.49 -4.68 -7.84
C PRO A 263 3.18 -4.06 -7.35
N GLU A 264 2.05 -4.65 -7.74
CA GLU A 264 0.78 -4.22 -7.22
C GLU A 264 0.70 -4.64 -5.75
N ARG A 265 -0.03 -3.88 -4.95
CA ARG A 265 -0.27 -4.27 -3.55
C ARG A 265 -0.94 -5.65 -3.58
N PRO A 266 -0.39 -6.66 -2.86
CA PRO A 266 0.40 -6.52 -1.64
C PRO A 266 1.93 -6.70 -1.78
N HIS A 267 2.47 -6.88 -2.99
CA HIS A 267 3.90 -7.14 -3.19
C HIS A 267 4.78 -5.88 -3.25
N ALA A 268 4.17 -4.69 -3.29
CA ALA A 268 4.87 -3.41 -3.15
C ALA A 268 5.00 -3.02 -1.67
N PRO A 269 6.24 -2.79 -1.17
CA PRO A 269 6.46 -2.10 0.09
C PRO A 269 5.76 -0.75 0.11
N ARG A 270 5.32 -0.28 1.28
CA ARG A 270 4.70 1.05 1.43
C ARG A 270 5.59 2.18 0.93
N CYS A 271 6.91 2.02 1.00
CA CYS A 271 7.90 2.98 0.48
C CYS A 271 8.00 2.99 -1.05
N LEU A 272 7.48 1.98 -1.76
CA LEU A 272 7.47 1.89 -3.23
C LEU A 272 6.36 2.74 -3.85
N ASN A 273 6.39 4.04 -3.55
CA ASN A 273 5.49 5.02 -4.14
C ASN A 273 5.80 5.24 -5.64
N ASN A 274 5.04 6.10 -6.31
CA ASN A 274 5.19 6.31 -7.76
C ASN A 274 6.53 6.97 -8.11
N HIS A 275 7.06 7.84 -7.26
CA HIS A 275 8.36 8.48 -7.46
C HIS A 275 9.50 7.47 -7.41
N LEU A 276 9.54 6.63 -6.37
CA LEU A 276 10.56 5.60 -6.22
C LEU A 276 10.46 4.53 -7.31
N TRP A 277 9.23 4.15 -7.70
CA TRP A 277 9.04 3.24 -8.82
C TRP A 277 9.50 3.86 -10.15
N GLY A 278 9.23 5.14 -10.38
CA GLY A 278 9.67 5.86 -11.57
C GLY A 278 11.20 5.84 -11.74
N ILE A 279 11.96 5.93 -10.64
CA ILE A 279 13.43 5.78 -10.65
C ILE A 279 13.84 4.37 -11.12
N ILE A 280 13.17 3.33 -10.63
CA ILE A 280 13.45 1.93 -10.99
C ILE A 280 13.08 1.67 -12.46
N GLU A 281 11.91 2.15 -12.89
CA GLU A 281 11.45 2.01 -14.27
C GLU A 281 12.33 2.78 -15.26
N TRP A 282 12.85 3.94 -14.86
CA TRP A 282 13.79 4.72 -15.67
C TRP A 282 15.07 3.93 -16.00
N CYS A 283 15.50 3.05 -15.08
CA CYS A 283 16.63 2.16 -15.29
C CYS A 283 16.40 1.12 -16.39
N TRP A 284 15.14 0.75 -16.66
CA TRP A 284 14.76 -0.29 -17.60
C TRP A 284 14.24 0.24 -18.95
N ARG A 285 14.40 1.54 -19.20
CA ARG A 285 14.10 2.12 -20.51
C ARG A 285 15.05 1.59 -21.60
N PRO A 286 14.66 1.71 -22.89
CA PRO A 286 15.55 1.46 -24.01
C PRO A 286 16.86 2.24 -23.87
N LEU A 287 17.94 1.71 -24.45
CA LEU A 287 19.31 2.18 -24.24
C LEU A 287 19.47 3.70 -24.41
N GLU A 288 18.78 4.29 -25.39
CA GLU A 288 18.80 5.72 -25.72
C GLU A 288 18.11 6.63 -24.69
N TYR A 289 17.22 6.09 -23.85
CA TYR A 289 16.45 6.85 -22.84
C TYR A 289 16.85 6.51 -21.40
N ARG A 290 17.79 5.57 -21.20
CA ARG A 290 18.28 5.17 -19.88
C ARG A 290 19.19 6.26 -19.31
N PRO A 291 19.05 6.66 -18.03
CA PRO A 291 19.83 7.75 -17.47
C PRO A 291 21.28 7.32 -17.25
N THR A 292 22.18 8.31 -17.17
CA THR A 292 23.50 8.08 -16.58
C THR A 292 23.36 7.90 -15.07
N THR A 293 24.30 7.21 -14.43
CA THR A 293 24.27 7.01 -12.97
C THR A 293 24.31 8.33 -12.20
N ALA A 294 25.03 9.34 -12.71
CA ALA A 294 25.08 10.67 -12.10
C ALA A 294 23.70 11.33 -12.10
N ARG A 295 23.04 11.37 -13.27
CA ARG A 295 21.69 11.94 -13.40
C ARG A 295 20.65 11.17 -12.57
N LEU A 296 20.80 9.84 -12.50
CA LEU A 296 19.93 8.99 -11.69
C LEU A 296 20.11 9.28 -10.19
N LEU A 297 21.34 9.49 -9.72
CA LEU A 297 21.64 9.80 -8.33
C LEU A 297 21.14 11.18 -7.93
N ASP A 298 21.34 12.18 -8.78
CA ASP A 298 20.87 13.54 -8.55
C ASP A 298 19.35 13.58 -8.41
N GLU A 299 18.63 12.92 -9.33
CA GLU A 299 17.17 12.86 -9.26
C GLU A 299 16.69 12.05 -8.03
N PHE A 300 17.37 10.96 -7.71
CA PHE A 300 17.02 10.15 -6.53
C PHE A 300 17.19 10.94 -5.23
N ASN A 301 18.29 11.69 -5.08
CA ASN A 301 18.52 12.55 -3.92
C ASN A 301 17.53 13.72 -3.89
N ARG A 302 17.25 14.36 -5.03
CA ARG A 302 16.25 15.44 -5.12
C ARG A 302 14.89 14.98 -4.61
N LEU A 303 14.45 13.77 -4.98
CA LEU A 303 13.18 13.20 -4.53
C LEU A 303 13.16 12.87 -3.03
N ILE A 304 14.31 12.52 -2.46
CA ILE A 304 14.47 12.29 -1.02
C ILE A 304 14.43 13.62 -0.25
N ASP A 305 15.21 14.61 -0.71
CA ASP A 305 15.29 15.94 -0.10
C ASP A 305 13.95 16.69 -0.18
N SER A 306 13.17 16.46 -1.23
CA SER A 306 11.81 17.01 -1.40
C SER A 306 10.74 16.26 -0.59
N HIS A 307 11.12 15.28 0.25
CA HIS A 307 10.21 14.40 1.00
C HIS A 307 9.20 13.62 0.14
N LEU A 308 9.45 13.49 -1.16
CA LEU A 308 8.62 12.70 -2.08
C LEU A 308 8.91 11.21 -2.00
N ILE A 309 10.05 10.82 -1.43
CA ILE A 309 10.39 9.46 -1.02
C ILE A 309 10.54 9.47 0.51
N ASP A 310 9.61 8.83 1.21
CA ASP A 310 9.59 8.81 2.67
C ASP A 310 10.61 7.81 3.25
N ILE A 311 11.68 8.34 3.85
CA ILE A 311 12.76 7.58 4.50
C ILE A 311 12.25 6.88 5.78
N SER A 312 11.17 7.37 6.40
CA SER A 312 10.59 6.84 7.64
C SER A 312 9.66 5.63 7.41
N SER A 313 9.18 5.43 6.19
CA SER A 313 8.24 4.36 5.80
C SER A 313 8.84 2.96 5.63
N LEU A 314 10.11 2.77 6.02
CA LEU A 314 10.83 1.51 5.90
C LEU A 314 10.56 0.57 7.08
N THR A 315 9.40 -0.08 7.10
CA THR A 315 9.23 -1.32 7.84
C THR A 315 8.56 -2.37 6.94
N PRO A 316 9.33 -3.35 6.42
CA PRO A 316 8.77 -4.62 5.97
C PRO A 316 8.19 -5.39 7.15
N ASP A 317 7.21 -6.23 6.83
CA ASP A 317 6.46 -7.11 7.71
C ASP A 317 7.35 -8.09 8.51
N ARG A 318 8.00 -7.59 9.56
CA ARG A 318 8.40 -8.39 10.73
C ARG A 318 7.72 -7.79 11.96
N MET A 319 7.02 -8.64 12.73
CA MET A 319 6.88 -8.40 14.18
C MET A 319 8.28 -8.48 14.76
N SER A 320 8.95 -7.34 14.72
CA SER A 320 10.29 -7.16 15.21
C SER A 320 10.23 -7.06 16.75
N LEU A 321 11.11 -7.83 17.39
CA LEU A 321 11.25 -8.11 18.81
C LEU A 321 12.33 -7.24 19.49
N ASN A 322 12.91 -6.23 18.85
CA ASN A 322 13.87 -5.33 19.52
C ASN A 322 13.12 -4.25 20.30
N PHE A 323 13.30 -4.29 21.62
CA PHE A 323 12.67 -3.39 22.59
C PHE A 323 13.49 -2.11 22.84
N ASP A 324 14.38 -1.71 21.93
CA ASP A 324 15.36 -0.62 22.14
C ASP A 324 14.82 0.80 21.85
N GLY A 325 13.50 0.97 21.74
CA GLY A 325 12.85 2.27 21.46
C GLY A 325 11.94 2.77 22.59
N ASP A 326 11.56 4.05 22.54
CA ASP A 326 10.56 4.59 23.45
C ASP A 326 9.21 3.87 23.31
N MET A 327 8.52 3.68 24.43
CA MET A 327 7.21 3.03 24.49
C MET A 327 6.21 3.75 23.58
N PRO A 328 5.51 3.05 22.66
CA PRO A 328 4.50 3.67 21.82
C PRO A 328 3.46 4.40 22.67
N SER A 329 3.09 5.61 22.24
CA SER A 329 1.93 6.29 22.81
C SER A 329 0.65 5.55 22.46
N TRP A 330 -0.39 5.77 23.27
CA TRP A 330 -1.74 5.38 22.89
C TRP A 330 -2.21 6.15 21.65
N PRO A 331 -3.17 5.61 20.88
CA PRO A 331 -3.80 6.36 19.79
C PRO A 331 -4.43 7.65 20.30
N ASP A 332 -4.35 8.72 19.52
CA ASP A 332 -5.02 9.98 19.84
C ASP A 332 -6.53 9.76 19.96
N GLY A 333 -7.11 10.21 21.07
CA GLY A 333 -8.53 10.08 21.33
C GLY A 333 -9.00 8.68 21.77
N ILE A 334 -8.12 7.79 22.22
CA ILE A 334 -8.57 6.57 22.91
C ILE A 334 -9.20 6.92 24.26
N ALA A 335 -10.40 6.41 24.54
CA ALA A 335 -11.06 6.61 25.83
C ALA A 335 -10.47 5.66 26.89
N ASP A 336 -10.30 6.17 28.12
CA ASP A 336 -9.91 5.39 29.30
C ASP A 336 -11.11 5.23 30.26
N PHE A 337 -11.50 3.99 30.50
CA PHE A 337 -12.65 3.60 31.30
C PHE A 337 -12.29 3.34 32.77
N GLY A 338 -11.02 3.50 33.17
CA GLY A 338 -10.54 3.24 34.52
C GLY A 338 -11.18 4.08 35.63
N GLY A 339 -11.89 5.16 35.30
CA GLY A 339 -12.61 6.02 36.25
C GLY A 339 -14.14 5.94 36.19
N GLN A 340 -14.72 5.14 35.29
CA GLN A 340 -16.17 5.06 35.10
C GLN A 340 -16.75 3.80 35.76
N GLY A 341 -17.19 3.93 37.01
CA GLY A 341 -17.93 2.89 37.74
C GLY A 341 -17.12 2.15 38.82
N SER A 342 -17.81 1.68 39.85
CA SER A 342 -17.24 0.84 40.91
C SER A 342 -16.80 -0.52 40.34
N SER A 343 -15.68 -1.07 40.83
CA SER A 343 -15.22 -2.43 40.48
C SER A 343 -16.27 -3.51 40.72
N SER A 344 -17.28 -3.23 41.57
CA SER A 344 -18.44 -4.10 41.81
C SER A 344 -19.34 -4.32 40.59
N ASN A 345 -19.29 -3.43 39.58
CA ASN A 345 -20.19 -3.49 38.41
C ASN A 345 -19.63 -4.35 37.26
N ARG A 346 -18.48 -5.01 37.46
CA ARG A 346 -17.83 -5.87 36.48
C ARG A 346 -18.05 -7.33 36.84
N LYS A 347 -18.65 -8.10 35.93
CA LYS A 347 -18.83 -9.55 36.10
C LYS A 347 -17.93 -10.30 35.12
N LEU A 348 -17.21 -11.29 35.63
CA LEU A 348 -16.46 -12.22 34.80
C LEU A 348 -17.45 -13.06 33.95
N LEU A 349 -17.40 -12.93 32.64
CA LEU A 349 -18.18 -13.71 31.68
C LEU A 349 -17.49 -15.02 31.34
N TYR A 350 -16.18 -14.95 31.08
CA TYR A 350 -15.41 -16.08 30.61
C TYR A 350 -13.97 -16.00 31.12
N ARG A 351 -13.44 -17.14 31.56
CA ARG A 351 -12.07 -17.30 32.04
C ARG A 351 -11.33 -18.24 31.09
N GLY A 352 -10.61 -17.66 30.14
CA GLY A 352 -9.76 -18.40 29.20
C GLY A 352 -8.36 -18.64 29.74
N VAL A 353 -7.58 -19.41 28.97
CA VAL A 353 -6.17 -19.72 29.30
C VAL A 353 -5.29 -18.45 29.27
N ARG A 354 -5.51 -17.56 28.29
CA ARG A 354 -4.68 -16.36 28.07
C ARG A 354 -5.42 -15.03 28.17
N ALA A 355 -6.73 -15.05 28.39
CA ALA A 355 -7.51 -13.84 28.57
C ALA A 355 -8.72 -14.10 29.47
N GLU A 356 -9.14 -13.05 30.18
CA GLU A 356 -10.41 -13.00 30.89
C GLU A 356 -11.32 -11.98 30.20
N ILE A 357 -12.59 -12.35 30.05
CA ILE A 357 -13.60 -11.48 29.46
C ILE A 357 -14.55 -11.09 30.57
N TRP A 358 -14.63 -9.78 30.81
CA TRP A 358 -15.51 -9.16 31.78
C TRP A 358 -16.62 -8.44 31.04
N VAL A 359 -17.81 -8.42 31.62
CA VAL A 359 -18.91 -7.56 31.16
C VAL A 359 -19.20 -6.51 32.22
N HIS A 360 -19.46 -5.29 31.78
CA HIS A 360 -20.04 -4.29 32.65
C HIS A 360 -21.54 -4.58 32.81
N GLN A 361 -21.98 -4.90 34.03
CA GLN A 361 -23.32 -5.46 34.28
C GLN A 361 -24.42 -4.44 34.05
N GLU A 362 -24.22 -3.22 34.54
CA GLU A 362 -25.15 -2.13 34.34
C GLU A 362 -24.83 -1.48 33.01
N PRO A 363 -25.81 -1.31 32.11
CA PRO A 363 -25.58 -0.49 30.94
C PRO A 363 -25.19 0.90 31.41
N VAL A 364 -24.06 1.40 30.93
CA VAL A 364 -23.60 2.74 31.33
C VAL A 364 -24.47 3.74 30.60
N ILE A 365 -24.95 4.76 31.33
CA ILE A 365 -25.68 5.88 30.72
C ILE A 365 -24.67 6.68 29.93
N LEU A 366 -24.75 6.57 28.62
CA LEU A 366 -23.98 7.36 27.67
C LEU A 366 -24.88 8.45 27.11
N ASP A 367 -24.29 9.52 26.60
CA ASP A 367 -25.01 10.61 25.95
C ASP A 367 -25.96 10.17 24.81
N GLN A 368 -25.85 8.93 24.31
CA GLN A 368 -26.70 8.34 23.26
C GLN A 368 -27.56 7.16 23.73
N GLY A 369 -27.58 6.85 25.03
CA GLY A 369 -28.38 5.77 25.61
C GLY A 369 -27.60 4.82 26.52
N THR A 370 -28.30 3.81 27.04
CA THR A 370 -27.74 2.78 27.93
C THR A 370 -27.19 1.61 27.12
N SER A 371 -25.89 1.28 27.26
CA SER A 371 -25.30 0.12 26.57
C SER A 371 -24.25 -0.61 27.40
N LYS A 372 -24.16 -1.92 27.20
CA LYS A 372 -23.15 -2.80 27.82
C LYS A 372 -21.89 -2.84 26.95
N TYR A 373 -20.76 -3.14 27.57
CA TYR A 373 -19.50 -3.36 26.88
C TYR A 373 -18.75 -4.53 27.53
N ILE A 374 -17.78 -5.07 26.80
CA ILE A 374 -16.89 -6.11 27.30
C ILE A 374 -15.49 -5.57 27.49
N ILE A 375 -14.80 -6.12 28.47
CA ILE A 375 -13.42 -5.79 28.79
C ILE A 375 -12.63 -7.09 28.69
N LYS A 376 -11.68 -7.15 27.75
CA LYS A 376 -10.79 -8.29 27.55
C LYS A 376 -9.45 -7.99 28.20
N THR A 377 -9.07 -8.77 29.21
CA THR A 377 -7.83 -8.56 29.96
C THR A 377 -6.86 -9.71 29.72
N PRO A 378 -5.55 -9.46 29.55
CA PRO A 378 -4.56 -10.52 29.34
C PRO A 378 -4.32 -11.31 30.63
N LYS A 379 -4.09 -12.61 30.49
CA LYS A 379 -3.69 -13.52 31.56
C LYS A 379 -2.33 -14.13 31.24
N PHE A 380 -1.37 -13.93 32.13
CA PHE A 380 -0.01 -14.48 32.00
C PHE A 380 0.16 -15.71 32.89
N PRO A 381 0.84 -16.76 32.42
CA PRO A 381 1.39 -17.76 33.32
C PRO A 381 2.29 -17.10 34.38
N GLU A 382 2.27 -17.56 35.62
CA GLU A 382 3.02 -16.93 36.74
C GLU A 382 4.51 -16.73 36.43
N HIS A 383 5.10 -17.62 35.63
CA HIS A 383 6.52 -17.57 35.22
C HIS A 383 6.83 -16.55 34.10
N LEU A 384 5.81 -16.00 33.42
CA LEU A 384 5.94 -15.00 32.36
C LEU A 384 5.51 -13.59 32.81
N ASN A 385 5.24 -13.38 34.10
CA ASN A 385 4.73 -12.11 34.61
C ASN A 385 5.81 -11.00 34.49
N PRO A 386 5.68 -10.03 33.58
CA PRO A 386 6.76 -9.09 33.31
C PRO A 386 6.91 -8.08 34.45
N ARG A 387 8.14 -7.66 34.74
CA ARG A 387 8.40 -6.59 35.72
C ARG A 387 8.02 -5.24 35.10
N LYS A 388 7.35 -4.35 35.85
CA LYS A 388 7.10 -2.93 35.46
C LYS A 388 8.43 -2.23 35.14
N THR A 389 8.85 -2.23 33.88
CA THR A 389 10.09 -1.61 33.40
C THR A 389 9.85 -0.99 32.02
N LYS A 390 10.73 -0.07 31.58
CA LYS A 390 10.66 0.52 30.22
C LYS A 390 10.75 -0.51 29.08
N LEU A 391 11.20 -1.74 29.38
CA LEU A 391 11.45 -2.84 28.44
C LEU A 391 10.34 -3.90 28.43
N ASP A 392 9.11 -3.60 28.88
CA ASP A 392 7.99 -4.57 28.89
C ASP A 392 7.58 -4.98 27.46
N PRO A 393 7.91 -6.21 27.01
CA PRO A 393 7.67 -6.67 25.65
C PRO A 393 6.20 -6.70 25.26
N PHE A 394 5.38 -7.13 26.21
CA PHE A 394 3.95 -7.28 26.00
C PHE A 394 3.28 -5.92 25.89
N GLN A 395 3.61 -4.98 26.78
CA GLN A 395 3.06 -3.64 26.73
C GLN A 395 3.43 -2.92 25.43
N TYR A 396 4.67 -3.10 24.97
CA TYR A 396 5.13 -2.55 23.70
C TYR A 396 4.32 -3.09 22.51
N LEU A 397 4.22 -4.42 22.39
CA LEU A 397 3.44 -5.08 21.32
C LEU A 397 1.95 -4.72 21.38
N LEU A 398 1.38 -4.69 22.58
CA LEU A 398 -0.02 -4.34 22.81
C LEU A 398 -0.32 -2.92 22.30
N ARG A 399 0.47 -1.92 22.71
CA ARG A 399 0.25 -0.53 22.28
C ARG A 399 0.48 -0.35 20.78
N ARG A 400 1.48 -1.02 20.21
CA ARG A 400 1.73 -1.00 18.76
C ARG A 400 0.54 -1.53 17.97
N ILE A 401 0.02 -2.71 18.33
CA ILE A 401 -1.12 -3.35 17.65
C ILE A 401 -2.39 -2.50 17.79
N ILE A 402 -2.63 -1.92 18.96
CA ILE A 402 -3.76 -1.03 19.18
C ILE A 402 -3.63 0.21 18.31
N ARG A 403 -2.46 0.86 18.27
CA ARG A 403 -2.22 2.01 17.38
C ARG A 403 -2.44 1.70 15.91
N GLU A 404 -2.06 0.51 15.45
CA GLU A 404 -2.23 0.09 14.06
C GLU A 404 -3.68 -0.28 13.70
N ARG A 405 -4.46 -0.81 14.65
CA ARG A 405 -5.80 -1.38 14.38
C ARG A 405 -6.97 -0.55 14.92
N TYR A 406 -6.74 0.44 15.77
CA TYR A 406 -7.80 1.23 16.42
C TYR A 406 -8.70 2.00 15.44
N SER A 407 -8.16 2.42 14.29
CA SER A 407 -8.91 3.15 13.26
C SER A 407 -9.71 2.25 12.31
N LEU A 408 -9.58 0.92 12.40
CA LEU A 408 -10.30 -0.02 11.53
C LEU A 408 -11.78 -0.06 11.90
N GLN A 409 -12.65 0.08 10.90
CA GLN A 409 -14.10 0.12 11.08
C GLN A 409 -14.80 -0.59 9.93
N HIS A 410 -15.57 -1.63 10.27
CA HIS A 410 -16.35 -2.41 9.32
C HIS A 410 -17.52 -3.09 10.03
N GLN A 411 -18.64 -3.29 9.34
CA GLN A 411 -19.85 -3.88 9.93
C GLN A 411 -19.62 -5.30 10.50
N ASN A 412 -18.70 -6.06 9.89
CA ASN A 412 -18.31 -7.41 10.31
C ASN A 412 -17.02 -7.46 11.13
N ILE A 413 -16.64 -6.36 11.79
CA ILE A 413 -15.48 -6.28 12.66
C ILE A 413 -15.93 -5.73 14.01
N VAL A 414 -15.47 -6.35 15.10
CA VAL A 414 -15.77 -5.88 16.45
C VAL A 414 -15.10 -4.53 16.70
N GLU A 415 -15.90 -3.54 17.07
CA GLU A 415 -15.42 -2.20 17.36
C GLU A 415 -14.69 -2.14 18.71
N MET A 416 -13.47 -1.59 18.66
CA MET A 416 -12.72 -1.22 19.87
C MET A 416 -13.11 0.18 20.32
N LEU A 417 -13.64 0.26 21.54
CA LEU A 417 -14.16 1.49 22.14
C LEU A 417 -13.06 2.26 22.87
N GLY A 418 -12.18 1.55 23.59
CA GLY A 418 -11.09 2.16 24.34
C GLY A 418 -10.30 1.15 25.19
N ILE A 419 -9.73 1.64 26.28
CA ILE A 419 -8.97 0.87 27.26
C ILE A 419 -9.50 1.11 28.67
N ASP A 420 -9.24 0.20 29.59
CA ASP A 420 -9.53 0.37 31.00
C ASP A 420 -8.25 0.18 31.81
N THR A 421 -7.66 1.30 32.28
CA THR A 421 -6.40 1.28 33.04
C THR A 421 -6.55 0.84 34.50
N SER A 422 -7.78 0.67 34.99
CA SER A 422 -8.01 0.22 36.38
C SER A 422 -7.76 -1.28 36.58
N PHE A 423 -7.50 -2.03 35.50
CA PHE A 423 -7.12 -3.44 35.57
C PHE A 423 -5.61 -3.61 35.80
N GLY A 424 -5.27 -4.27 36.91
CA GLY A 424 -3.98 -4.94 37.17
C GLY A 424 -2.71 -4.26 36.62
N LEU A 425 -1.85 -5.08 36.00
CA LEU A 425 -0.58 -4.65 35.41
C LEU A 425 -0.75 -4.08 34.00
N TYR A 426 -1.75 -4.56 33.25
CA TYR A 426 -2.03 -4.20 31.86
C TYR A 426 -3.47 -3.73 31.71
N PRO A 427 -3.70 -2.70 30.88
CA PRO A 427 -5.06 -2.19 30.67
C PRO A 427 -5.94 -3.26 30.03
N GLY A 428 -7.21 -3.29 30.45
CA GLY A 428 -8.24 -4.07 29.78
C GLY A 428 -8.59 -3.43 28.43
N LEU A 429 -8.84 -4.25 27.40
CA LEU A 429 -9.29 -3.77 26.10
C LEU A 429 -10.81 -3.72 26.07
N VAL A 430 -11.38 -2.56 25.77
CA VAL A 430 -12.83 -2.33 25.83
C VAL A 430 -13.43 -2.44 24.43
N PHE A 431 -14.41 -3.33 24.26
CA PHE A 431 -15.10 -3.59 22.99
C PHE A 431 -16.61 -3.47 23.14
N GLU A 432 -17.30 -3.24 22.01
CA GLU A 432 -18.75 -3.35 21.95
C GLU A 432 -19.24 -4.72 22.47
N PHE A 433 -20.37 -4.75 23.17
CA PHE A 433 -20.97 -6.00 23.62
C PHE A 433 -21.86 -6.59 22.53
N CYS A 434 -21.51 -7.80 22.10
CA CYS A 434 -22.33 -8.62 21.21
C CYS A 434 -23.15 -9.61 22.05
N GLU A 435 -24.48 -9.44 22.07
CA GLU A 435 -25.36 -10.11 23.04
C GLU A 435 -25.44 -11.62 22.85
N ASN A 436 -25.24 -12.08 21.61
CA ASN A 436 -25.28 -13.50 21.27
C ASN A 436 -23.91 -14.19 21.43
N LEU A 437 -22.93 -13.50 22.03
CA LEU A 437 -21.58 -14.00 22.35
C LEU A 437 -20.89 -14.55 21.09
N SER A 438 -20.17 -15.67 21.19
CA SER A 438 -19.45 -16.28 20.07
C SER A 438 -20.39 -17.02 19.12
N LEU A 439 -19.96 -17.19 17.87
CA LEU A 439 -20.66 -17.95 16.84
C LEU A 439 -20.84 -19.42 17.27
N GLU A 440 -19.87 -19.96 18.00
CA GLU A 440 -19.98 -21.27 18.66
C GLU A 440 -21.15 -21.33 19.64
N ALA A 441 -21.25 -20.37 20.57
CA ALA A 441 -22.34 -20.30 21.53
C ALA A 441 -23.69 -20.05 20.83
N TYR A 442 -23.70 -19.17 19.83
CA TYR A 442 -24.88 -18.87 19.03
C TYR A 442 -25.39 -20.10 18.28
N LYS A 443 -24.47 -20.90 17.71
CA LYS A 443 -24.80 -22.13 16.98
C LYS A 443 -25.55 -23.13 17.86
N THR A 444 -25.14 -23.33 19.11
CA THR A 444 -25.82 -24.27 20.01
C THR A 444 -27.29 -23.93 20.30
N LYS A 445 -27.68 -22.65 20.17
CA LYS A 445 -29.02 -22.16 20.51
C LYS A 445 -29.93 -21.88 19.31
N HIS A 446 -29.36 -21.57 18.13
CA HIS A 446 -30.13 -21.00 17.01
C HIS A 446 -30.06 -21.80 15.69
N PHE A 447 -29.30 -22.89 15.60
CA PHE A 447 -29.10 -23.61 14.32
C PHE A 447 -30.27 -24.51 13.85
N HIS A 448 -31.50 -24.21 14.25
CA HIS A 448 -32.69 -24.86 13.68
C HIS A 448 -33.14 -24.22 12.35
N ASP A 449 -32.63 -23.04 11.98
CA ASP A 449 -33.07 -22.28 10.81
C ASP A 449 -31.99 -22.23 9.70
N GLN A 450 -32.19 -23.06 8.66
CA GLN A 450 -31.16 -23.49 7.69
C GLN A 450 -30.83 -22.45 6.61
N TYR A 451 -31.66 -21.42 6.42
CA TYR A 451 -31.54 -20.43 5.33
C TYR A 451 -30.42 -19.40 5.52
N ASN A 452 -29.74 -19.39 6.69
CA ASN A 452 -28.79 -18.32 7.07
C ASN A 452 -27.30 -18.70 6.96
N LEU A 453 -26.93 -19.95 6.69
CA LEU A 453 -25.52 -20.39 6.70
C LEU A 453 -24.66 -19.71 5.62
N ILE A 454 -25.19 -19.53 4.43
CA ILE A 454 -24.51 -18.85 3.32
C ILE A 454 -24.32 -17.35 3.65
N LYS A 455 -25.31 -16.73 4.31
CA LYS A 455 -25.20 -15.34 4.79
C LYS A 455 -24.11 -15.20 5.84
N TYR A 456 -23.99 -16.15 6.77
CA TYR A 456 -22.94 -16.16 7.78
C TYR A 456 -21.55 -16.31 7.15
N ALA A 457 -21.40 -17.24 6.21
CA ALA A 457 -20.17 -17.42 5.44
C ALA A 457 -19.78 -16.14 4.68
N ALA A 458 -20.74 -15.49 4.02
CA ALA A 458 -20.53 -14.22 3.33
C ALA A 458 -20.10 -13.08 4.27
N GLN A 459 -20.74 -12.93 5.43
CA GLN A 459 -20.39 -11.90 6.42
C GLN A 459 -18.96 -12.06 6.97
N ILE A 460 -18.51 -13.30 7.18
CA ILE A 460 -17.12 -13.57 7.58
C ILE A 460 -16.16 -13.14 6.46
N LEU A 461 -16.47 -13.46 5.20
CA LEU A 461 -15.67 -13.05 4.04
C LEU A 461 -15.71 -11.54 3.79
N GLU A 462 -16.79 -10.84 4.13
CA GLU A 462 -16.84 -9.37 4.07
C GLU A 462 -15.87 -8.76 5.09
N GLY A 463 -15.83 -9.30 6.31
CA GLY A 463 -14.83 -8.92 7.32
C GLY A 463 -13.39 -9.23 6.89
N LEU A 464 -13.12 -10.43 6.41
CA LEU A 464 -11.79 -10.83 5.93
C LEU A 464 -11.39 -10.05 4.68
N GLY A 465 -12.30 -9.85 3.73
CA GLY A 465 -12.09 -9.08 2.51
C GLY A 465 -11.72 -7.64 2.83
N TYR A 466 -12.41 -7.01 3.79
CA TYR A 466 -12.01 -5.69 4.29
C TYR A 466 -10.56 -5.69 4.81
N LEU A 467 -10.18 -6.66 5.64
CA LEU A 467 -8.82 -6.77 6.20
C LEU A 467 -7.74 -7.10 5.15
N HIS A 468 -8.05 -8.00 4.23
CA HIS A 468 -7.12 -8.52 3.21
C HIS A 468 -6.91 -7.54 2.06
N THR A 469 -7.89 -6.67 1.79
CA THR A 469 -7.81 -5.63 0.75
C THR A 469 -7.12 -4.35 1.21
N PHE A 470 -6.68 -4.26 2.48
CA PHE A 470 -5.84 -3.15 2.91
C PHE A 470 -4.55 -3.06 2.10
N PRO A 471 -4.00 -1.85 1.93
CA PRO A 471 -2.73 -1.63 1.25
C PRO A 471 -1.57 -2.55 1.64
N THR A 472 -1.52 -2.90 2.92
CA THR A 472 -0.78 -4.03 3.45
C THR A 472 -1.84 -4.94 4.04
N PRO A 473 -2.06 -6.15 3.50
CA PRO A 473 -3.12 -7.02 3.98
C PRO A 473 -2.93 -7.32 5.46
N ILE A 474 -4.00 -7.11 6.23
CA ILE A 474 -4.00 -7.41 7.65
C ILE A 474 -4.48 -8.85 7.79
N ALA A 475 -3.56 -9.76 8.10
CA ALA A 475 -3.95 -11.12 8.49
C ALA A 475 -4.65 -11.06 9.86
N HIS A 476 -5.81 -11.71 9.96
CA HIS A 476 -6.54 -11.91 11.21
C HIS A 476 -5.70 -12.78 12.16
N GLY A 477 -5.19 -13.91 11.67
CA GLY A 477 -4.21 -14.77 12.34
C GLY A 477 -4.73 -15.66 13.46
N ASP A 478 -6.00 -15.53 13.85
CA ASP A 478 -6.63 -16.35 14.89
C ASP A 478 -8.12 -16.59 14.60
N LEU A 479 -8.46 -16.87 13.34
CA LEU A 479 -9.85 -17.03 12.90
C LEU A 479 -10.38 -18.41 13.32
N ASN A 480 -11.42 -18.42 14.15
CA ASN A 480 -12.11 -19.65 14.58
C ASN A 480 -13.51 -19.27 15.11
N PRO A 481 -14.44 -20.23 15.32
CA PRO A 481 -15.80 -19.93 15.76
C PRO A 481 -15.94 -19.21 17.11
N SER A 482 -14.94 -19.32 18.00
CA SER A 482 -14.94 -18.61 19.30
C SER A 482 -14.56 -17.13 19.18
N ASN A 483 -13.80 -16.76 18.14
CA ASN A 483 -13.34 -15.40 17.82
C ASN A 483 -14.24 -14.66 16.79
N ILE A 484 -15.40 -15.25 16.47
CA ILE A 484 -16.46 -14.61 15.69
C ILE A 484 -17.61 -14.39 16.66
N VAL A 485 -18.06 -13.15 16.84
CA VAL A 485 -19.16 -12.82 17.76
C VAL A 485 -20.40 -12.38 17.00
N VAL A 486 -21.56 -12.50 17.63
CA VAL A 486 -22.86 -12.25 17.02
C VAL A 486 -23.63 -11.20 17.81
N ASN A 487 -24.12 -10.15 17.15
CA ASN A 487 -24.96 -9.15 17.80
C ASN A 487 -26.43 -9.58 17.84
N THR A 488 -27.28 -8.82 18.54
CA THR A 488 -28.75 -9.00 18.61
C THR A 488 -29.45 -9.16 17.26
N GLN A 489 -28.94 -8.55 16.19
CA GLN A 489 -29.51 -8.61 14.84
C GLN A 489 -29.05 -9.84 14.04
N GLY A 490 -28.21 -10.70 14.62
CA GLY A 490 -27.64 -11.85 13.92
C GLY A 490 -26.50 -11.50 12.97
N VAL A 491 -25.91 -10.30 13.09
CA VAL A 491 -24.73 -9.88 12.32
C VAL A 491 -23.47 -10.42 13.00
N LEU A 492 -22.61 -11.06 12.21
CA LEU A 492 -21.34 -11.66 12.61
C LEU A 492 -20.23 -10.61 12.55
N LYS A 493 -19.42 -10.55 13.61
CA LYS A 493 -18.29 -9.64 13.75
C LYS A 493 -17.00 -10.37 14.15
N LEU A 494 -15.90 -10.09 13.46
CA LEU A 494 -14.59 -10.69 13.71
C LEU A 494 -13.83 -9.93 14.81
N THR A 495 -13.22 -10.65 15.76
CA THR A 495 -12.40 -10.02 16.81
C THR A 495 -10.96 -9.77 16.34
N LEU A 496 -10.55 -8.51 16.15
CA LEU A 496 -9.21 -8.19 15.62
C LEU A 496 -8.05 -8.30 16.61
N PHE A 497 -8.33 -8.39 17.91
CA PHE A 497 -7.32 -8.33 18.96
C PHE A 497 -7.24 -9.67 19.70
N SER A 498 -6.38 -10.55 19.20
CA SER A 498 -6.03 -11.80 19.87
C SER A 498 -4.84 -11.61 20.80
N LEU A 499 -5.11 -11.54 22.10
CA LEU A 499 -4.06 -11.50 23.13
C LEU A 499 -3.18 -12.75 23.10
N SER A 500 -3.73 -13.89 22.68
CA SER A 500 -2.99 -15.15 22.51
C SER A 500 -1.87 -15.01 21.48
N GLN A 501 -2.15 -14.38 20.35
CA GLN A 501 -1.14 -14.08 19.32
C GLN A 501 -0.08 -13.09 19.81
N ILE A 502 -0.46 -12.05 20.56
CA ILE A 502 0.49 -11.09 21.13
C ILE A 502 1.48 -11.79 22.07
N VAL A 503 0.98 -12.65 22.96
CA VAL A 503 1.83 -13.39 23.91
C VAL A 503 2.70 -14.43 23.20
N ALA A 504 2.21 -15.08 22.14
CA ALA A 504 3.00 -16.03 21.35
C ALA A 504 4.22 -15.39 20.68
N ASN A 505 4.15 -14.08 20.41
CA ASN A 505 5.23 -13.29 19.83
C ASN A 505 6.20 -12.73 20.89
N ILE A 506 6.20 -13.22 22.14
CA ILE A 506 7.18 -12.79 23.16
C ILE A 506 8.33 -13.80 23.23
N PRO A 507 9.62 -13.40 23.14
CA PRO A 507 10.76 -14.32 23.05
C PRO A 507 10.86 -15.25 24.26
N GLN A 508 10.58 -14.73 25.47
CA GLN A 508 10.60 -15.48 26.72
C GLN A 508 9.51 -16.56 26.81
N ALA A 509 8.47 -16.51 25.96
CA ALA A 509 7.39 -17.49 25.90
C ALA A 509 7.62 -18.60 24.84
N GLN A 510 8.66 -18.49 24.00
CA GLN A 510 8.92 -19.37 22.85
C GLN A 510 9.35 -20.81 23.22
N GLY A 511 9.50 -21.14 24.51
CA GLY A 511 9.86 -22.49 25.00
C GLY A 511 8.70 -23.33 25.55
N THR A 512 7.49 -22.78 25.70
CA THR A 512 6.35 -23.54 26.25
C THR A 512 5.54 -24.23 25.16
N LEU A 513 5.93 -25.45 24.80
CA LEU A 513 5.16 -26.44 24.04
C LEU A 513 3.77 -26.79 24.65
N ALA A 514 3.41 -26.21 25.80
CA ALA A 514 2.16 -26.49 26.53
C ALA A 514 0.98 -25.56 26.17
N GLY A 515 1.12 -24.64 25.20
CA GLY A 515 0.13 -23.56 24.98
C GLY A 515 -0.67 -23.59 23.68
N ARG A 516 -0.42 -24.54 22.76
CA ARG A 516 -1.07 -24.62 21.43
C ARG A 516 -2.40 -25.42 21.32
N PRO A 517 -2.88 -26.23 22.28
CA PRO A 517 -3.86 -27.28 21.95
C PRO A 517 -5.27 -26.81 21.58
N GLU A 518 -5.73 -25.61 21.96
CA GLU A 518 -7.15 -25.23 21.84
C GLU A 518 -7.59 -24.81 20.41
N ILE A 519 -6.67 -24.48 19.49
CA ILE A 519 -7.01 -23.98 18.15
C ILE A 519 -6.34 -24.75 16.99
N VAL A 520 -5.62 -25.84 17.29
CA VAL A 520 -4.79 -26.59 16.31
C VAL A 520 -5.58 -26.94 15.05
N ARG A 521 -6.85 -27.32 15.21
CA ARG A 521 -7.77 -27.71 14.13
C ARG A 521 -8.04 -26.64 13.07
N TYR A 522 -7.80 -25.36 13.40
CA TYR A 522 -8.00 -24.22 12.49
C TYR A 522 -6.68 -23.65 11.95
N LEU A 523 -5.54 -24.13 12.45
CA LEU A 523 -4.22 -23.65 12.02
C LEU A 523 -3.83 -24.26 10.68
N SER A 524 -3.20 -23.45 9.85
CA SER A 524 -2.58 -23.91 8.61
C SER A 524 -1.19 -24.51 8.89
N PRO A 525 -0.63 -25.33 7.97
CA PRO A 525 0.66 -25.99 8.18
C PRO A 525 1.81 -25.02 8.50
N GLU A 526 1.85 -23.84 7.88
CA GLU A 526 2.87 -22.82 8.13
C GLU A 526 2.76 -22.20 9.54
N MET A 527 1.56 -22.18 10.11
CA MET A 527 1.31 -21.69 11.47
C MET A 527 1.74 -22.68 12.57
N LEU A 528 2.07 -23.92 12.19
CA LEU A 528 2.60 -24.94 13.11
C LEU A 528 4.14 -24.97 13.17
N SER A 529 4.80 -24.27 12.25
CA SER A 529 6.26 -24.21 12.18
C SER A 529 6.89 -23.47 13.37
N ASP A 530 8.21 -23.57 13.51
CA ASP A 530 8.98 -22.82 14.52
C ASP A 530 8.88 -21.30 14.35
N VAL A 531 8.52 -20.84 13.14
CA VAL A 531 8.34 -19.43 12.79
C VAL A 531 6.92 -19.22 12.25
N ALA A 532 5.94 -19.30 13.15
CA ALA A 532 4.53 -19.11 12.81
C ALA A 532 4.23 -17.62 12.50
N ILE A 533 3.98 -17.30 11.22
CA ILE A 533 3.62 -15.94 10.79
C ILE A 533 2.23 -15.97 10.13
N PRO A 534 1.23 -15.28 10.71
CA PRO A 534 -0.07 -15.11 10.08
C PRO A 534 0.01 -14.48 8.70
N SER A 535 -0.73 -15.04 7.75
CA SER A 535 -0.86 -14.53 6.39
C SER A 535 -2.32 -14.52 5.93
N VAL A 536 -2.61 -13.84 4.83
CA VAL A 536 -3.93 -13.94 4.19
C VAL A 536 -4.28 -15.38 3.80
N LYS A 537 -3.26 -16.22 3.54
CA LYS A 537 -3.45 -17.62 3.18
C LYS A 537 -3.83 -18.47 4.39
N SER A 538 -3.16 -18.25 5.52
CA SER A 538 -3.52 -18.93 6.77
C SER A 538 -4.92 -18.54 7.24
N ASP A 539 -5.36 -17.30 6.97
CA ASP A 539 -6.74 -16.89 7.24
C ASP A 539 -7.74 -17.61 6.34
N MET A 540 -7.44 -17.77 5.05
CA MET A 540 -8.30 -18.52 4.14
C MET A 540 -8.36 -20.01 4.49
N TRP A 541 -7.25 -20.61 4.93
CA TRP A 541 -7.24 -21.96 5.49
C TRP A 541 -8.20 -22.07 6.68
N ALA A 542 -8.06 -21.17 7.65
CA ALA A 542 -8.91 -21.13 8.82
C ALA A 542 -10.38 -20.88 8.46
N TYR A 543 -10.64 -20.02 7.46
CA TYR A 543 -11.97 -19.79 6.91
C TYR A 543 -12.56 -21.07 6.32
N GLY A 544 -11.79 -21.84 5.55
CA GLY A 544 -12.19 -23.16 5.06
C GLY A 544 -12.62 -24.09 6.20
N CYS A 545 -11.85 -24.13 7.29
CA CYS A 545 -12.20 -24.89 8.49
C CYS A 545 -13.51 -24.40 9.14
N VAL A 546 -13.74 -23.08 9.20
CA VAL A 546 -14.99 -22.50 9.72
C VAL A 546 -16.17 -22.83 8.80
N VAL A 547 -16.00 -22.79 7.48
CA VAL A 547 -17.04 -23.19 6.51
C VAL A 547 -17.38 -24.67 6.69
N PHE A 548 -16.38 -25.55 6.79
CA PHE A 548 -16.61 -26.96 7.11
C PHE A 548 -17.41 -27.11 8.42
N TRP A 549 -16.99 -26.42 9.48
CA TRP A 549 -17.69 -26.46 10.77
C TRP A 549 -19.13 -25.92 10.70
N LEU A 550 -19.38 -24.89 9.89
CA LEU A 550 -20.72 -24.33 9.66
C LEU A 550 -21.64 -25.31 8.93
N PHE A 551 -21.17 -25.90 7.83
CA PHE A 551 -22.02 -26.67 6.92
C PHE A 551 -22.04 -28.18 7.20
N ALA A 552 -20.91 -28.78 7.58
CA ALA A 552 -20.83 -30.20 7.96
C ALA A 552 -21.35 -30.45 9.38
N ASN A 553 -21.40 -29.40 10.21
CA ASN A 553 -21.72 -29.49 11.63
C ASN A 553 -20.78 -30.46 12.40
N LEU A 554 -19.54 -30.55 11.97
CA LEU A 554 -18.47 -31.35 12.57
C LEU A 554 -17.26 -30.44 12.80
N GLU A 555 -16.44 -30.77 13.79
CA GLU A 555 -15.15 -30.11 13.94
C GLU A 555 -14.16 -30.59 12.87
N PRO A 556 -13.23 -29.73 12.41
CA PRO A 556 -12.15 -30.18 11.53
C PRO A 556 -11.36 -31.31 12.20
N TYR A 557 -11.04 -32.37 11.46
CA TYR A 557 -10.36 -33.57 11.97
C TYR A 557 -11.11 -34.30 13.11
N HIS A 558 -12.45 -34.28 13.12
CA HIS A 558 -13.30 -34.84 14.18
C HIS A 558 -13.00 -36.31 14.57
N GLU A 559 -12.46 -37.12 13.65
CA GLU A 559 -12.09 -38.52 13.90
C GLU A 559 -10.90 -38.65 14.87
N THR A 560 -10.03 -37.65 14.90
CA THR A 560 -8.82 -37.65 15.70
C THR A 560 -9.07 -36.98 17.05
N LYS A 561 -9.06 -37.78 18.12
CA LYS A 561 -9.38 -37.30 19.48
C LYS A 561 -8.29 -36.48 20.15
N ARG A 562 -7.00 -36.68 19.82
CA ARG A 562 -5.87 -35.99 20.46
C ARG A 562 -5.37 -34.86 19.57
N GLU A 563 -5.31 -33.63 20.11
CA GLU A 563 -4.83 -32.44 19.38
C GLU A 563 -3.38 -32.59 18.86
N GLN A 564 -2.52 -33.31 19.60
CA GLN A 564 -1.14 -33.61 19.15
C GLN A 564 -1.10 -34.49 17.90
N ASP A 565 -2.10 -35.35 17.71
CA ASP A 565 -2.18 -36.18 16.51
C ASP A 565 -2.74 -35.36 15.34
N VAL A 566 -3.67 -34.44 15.61
CA VAL A 566 -4.15 -33.46 14.62
C VAL A 566 -3.00 -32.59 14.10
N GLU A 567 -2.15 -32.09 15.00
CA GLU A 567 -0.96 -31.32 14.62
C GLU A 567 -0.06 -32.10 13.63
N LYS A 568 0.17 -33.39 13.91
CA LYS A 568 0.95 -34.28 13.02
C LYS A 568 0.26 -34.52 11.68
N LEU A 569 -1.08 -34.61 11.66
CA LEU A 569 -1.84 -34.76 10.42
C LEU A 569 -1.71 -33.52 9.54
N ILE A 570 -1.88 -32.32 10.12
CA ILE A 570 -1.73 -31.05 9.41
C ILE A 570 -0.31 -30.92 8.84
N GLN A 571 0.73 -31.24 9.63
CA GLN A 571 2.14 -31.20 9.17
C GLN A 571 2.42 -32.18 8.03
N LYS A 572 1.70 -33.31 7.97
CA LYS A 572 1.79 -34.29 6.87
C LYS A 572 0.98 -33.88 5.63
N GLY A 573 0.27 -32.76 5.69
CA GLY A 573 -0.59 -32.28 4.61
C GLY A 573 -1.95 -32.98 4.54
N SER A 574 -2.37 -33.69 5.59
CA SER A 574 -3.72 -34.25 5.67
C SER A 574 -4.74 -33.12 5.78
N LEU A 575 -5.74 -33.14 4.89
CA LEU A 575 -6.78 -32.11 4.84
C LEU A 575 -7.82 -32.34 5.96
N PRO A 576 -8.56 -31.30 6.38
CA PRO A 576 -9.54 -31.42 7.45
C PRO A 576 -10.82 -32.20 7.10
N ASN A 577 -10.98 -32.57 5.83
CA ASN A 577 -12.20 -33.12 5.24
C ASN A 577 -11.93 -34.52 4.65
N ASP A 578 -12.52 -35.57 5.22
CA ASP A 578 -12.60 -36.89 4.60
C ASP A 578 -13.77 -36.94 3.62
N ALA A 579 -13.59 -36.28 2.47
CA ALA A 579 -14.55 -36.31 1.36
C ALA A 579 -14.75 -37.71 0.76
N GLN A 580 -13.97 -38.70 1.19
CA GLN A 580 -14.01 -40.09 0.73
C GLN A 580 -15.07 -40.92 1.49
N LEU A 581 -15.18 -40.76 2.81
CA LEU A 581 -16.19 -41.45 3.65
C LEU A 581 -17.62 -40.97 3.36
N LEU A 582 -17.81 -39.67 3.11
CA LEU A 582 -19.14 -39.10 2.79
C LEU A 582 -19.65 -39.48 1.38
N ARG A 583 -18.75 -39.90 0.48
CA ARG A 583 -19.09 -40.42 -0.86
C ARG A 583 -19.38 -41.92 -0.84
N GLU A 584 -18.68 -42.69 0.00
CA GLU A 584 -18.83 -44.15 0.10
C GLU A 584 -20.09 -44.57 0.90
N GLU A 585 -20.52 -43.81 1.90
CA GLU A 585 -21.81 -44.06 2.60
C GLU A 585 -23.07 -43.83 1.73
N ALA A 586 -22.92 -43.27 0.53
CA ALA A 586 -24.03 -43.07 -0.40
C ALA A 586 -24.47 -44.36 -1.12
N GLU A 587 -23.69 -45.45 -1.05
CA GLU A 587 -24.01 -46.72 -1.69
C GLU A 587 -24.92 -47.65 -0.85
N ILE A 588 -25.26 -47.26 0.39
CA ILE A 588 -26.17 -48.04 1.27
C ILE A 588 -27.55 -47.36 1.35
N GLY A 589 -28.45 -47.75 0.44
CA GLY A 589 -29.89 -47.86 0.72
C GLY A 589 -30.76 -46.58 0.78
N GLY A 590 -31.26 -46.15 -0.38
CA GLY A 590 -32.70 -46.02 -0.68
C GLY A 590 -33.64 -45.04 0.06
N GLN A 591 -33.29 -44.39 1.18
CA GLN A 591 -34.25 -43.55 1.95
C GLN A 591 -33.79 -42.13 2.34
N PHE A 592 -32.71 -41.58 1.75
CA PHE A 592 -32.12 -40.31 2.21
C PHE A 592 -32.23 -39.15 1.20
N ARG A 593 -33.43 -38.55 1.05
CA ARG A 593 -33.65 -37.35 0.20
C ARG A 593 -34.07 -36.06 0.94
N GLN A 594 -34.07 -36.02 2.28
CA GLN A 594 -34.67 -34.89 3.02
C GLN A 594 -33.78 -34.15 4.03
N ASN A 595 -32.45 -34.17 3.92
CA ASN A 595 -31.59 -33.36 4.80
C ASN A 595 -30.64 -32.43 4.02
N SER A 596 -30.87 -31.12 4.18
CA SER A 596 -30.07 -29.98 3.67
C SER A 596 -28.60 -29.96 4.11
N ARG A 597 -28.20 -30.81 5.08
CA ARG A 597 -26.81 -31.01 5.52
C ARG A 597 -25.88 -31.56 4.43
N ARG A 598 -26.42 -32.09 3.33
CA ARG A 598 -25.65 -32.62 2.19
C ARG A 598 -25.71 -31.76 0.93
N GLU A 599 -26.49 -30.67 0.88
CA GLU A 599 -26.61 -29.83 -0.33
C GLU A 599 -25.31 -29.07 -0.66
N TRP A 600 -24.57 -28.64 0.36
CA TRP A 600 -23.30 -27.92 0.18
C TRP A 600 -22.19 -28.77 -0.50
N LEU A 601 -22.35 -30.10 -0.49
CA LEU A 601 -21.45 -31.04 -1.18
C LEU A 601 -21.65 -31.02 -2.69
N PHE A 602 -22.85 -30.67 -3.17
CA PHE A 602 -23.22 -30.74 -4.59
C PHE A 602 -23.38 -29.36 -5.25
N ASN A 603 -23.30 -28.28 -4.48
CA ASN A 603 -23.53 -26.91 -4.94
C ASN A 603 -22.24 -26.09 -5.15
N GLY A 604 -21.07 -26.73 -5.05
CA GLY A 604 -19.75 -26.12 -5.25
C GLY A 604 -19.16 -25.40 -4.04
N ILE A 605 -19.90 -25.21 -2.94
CA ILE A 605 -19.36 -24.63 -1.70
C ILE A 605 -18.27 -25.55 -1.12
N SER A 606 -18.50 -26.86 -1.11
CA SER A 606 -17.51 -27.85 -0.68
C SER A 606 -16.22 -27.79 -1.50
N ASP A 607 -16.32 -27.70 -2.83
CA ASP A 607 -15.15 -27.61 -3.71
C ASP A 607 -14.35 -26.32 -3.46
N ARG A 608 -15.02 -25.21 -3.14
CA ARG A 608 -14.38 -23.93 -2.81
C ARG A 608 -13.74 -23.95 -1.42
N ALA A 609 -14.39 -24.58 -0.44
CA ALA A 609 -13.80 -24.82 0.87
C ALA A 609 -12.55 -25.69 0.76
N GLU A 610 -12.58 -26.75 -0.07
CA GLU A 610 -11.41 -27.61 -0.32
C GLU A 610 -10.22 -26.85 -0.91
N LYS A 611 -10.49 -25.94 -1.86
CA LYS A 611 -9.44 -25.06 -2.42
C LYS A 611 -8.77 -24.17 -1.38
N CYS A 612 -9.45 -23.83 -0.27
CA CYS A 612 -8.84 -23.06 0.82
C CYS A 612 -7.68 -23.80 1.50
N TRP A 613 -7.64 -25.13 1.40
CA TRP A 613 -6.58 -25.97 1.98
C TRP A 613 -5.56 -26.48 0.94
N SER A 614 -5.69 -26.07 -0.32
CA SER A 614 -4.78 -26.50 -1.39
C SER A 614 -3.42 -25.80 -1.33
N SER A 615 -2.35 -26.54 -1.65
CA SER A 615 -1.00 -25.99 -1.83
C SER A 615 -0.84 -25.16 -3.12
N SER A 616 -1.81 -25.22 -4.04
CA SER A 616 -1.86 -24.40 -5.25
C SER A 616 -3.30 -23.98 -5.60
N GLY A 617 -3.56 -22.66 -5.61
CA GLY A 617 -4.84 -22.10 -6.07
C GLY A 617 -5.93 -21.84 -5.00
N TRP A 618 -5.55 -21.39 -3.80
CA TRP A 618 -6.54 -20.94 -2.79
C TRP A 618 -7.29 -19.69 -3.27
N PRO A 619 -8.62 -19.59 -3.02
CA PRO A 619 -9.39 -18.41 -3.36
C PRO A 619 -9.04 -17.26 -2.42
N SER A 620 -9.03 -16.04 -2.93
CA SER A 620 -9.07 -14.84 -2.08
C SER A 620 -10.45 -14.71 -1.41
N ALA A 621 -10.51 -13.94 -0.31
CA ALA A 621 -11.78 -13.68 0.37
C ALA A 621 -12.82 -13.06 -0.59
N SER A 622 -12.38 -12.16 -1.47
CA SER A 622 -13.23 -11.51 -2.49
C SER A 622 -13.75 -12.49 -3.54
N GLU A 623 -12.89 -13.39 -4.04
CA GLU A 623 -13.30 -14.40 -5.03
C GLU A 623 -14.32 -15.39 -4.46
N PHE A 624 -14.13 -15.83 -3.21
CA PHE A 624 -15.10 -16.71 -2.57
C PHE A 624 -16.40 -15.95 -2.26
N LEU A 625 -16.31 -14.68 -1.83
CA LEU A 625 -17.50 -13.87 -1.57
C LEU A 625 -18.33 -13.67 -2.84
N GLN A 626 -17.68 -13.40 -3.97
CA GLN A 626 -18.33 -13.27 -5.27
C GLN A 626 -19.10 -14.54 -5.64
N PHE A 627 -18.47 -15.70 -5.49
CA PHE A 627 -19.12 -16.99 -5.71
C PHE A 627 -20.38 -17.18 -4.83
N LEU A 628 -20.31 -16.83 -3.54
CA LEU A 628 -21.48 -16.95 -2.65
C LEU A 628 -22.60 -15.96 -3.03
N ARG A 629 -22.27 -14.78 -3.56
CA ARG A 629 -23.25 -13.78 -4.02
C ARG A 629 -23.97 -14.23 -5.29
N GLU A 630 -23.22 -14.76 -6.26
CA GLU A 630 -23.78 -15.38 -7.47
C GLU A 630 -24.71 -16.54 -7.11
N PHE A 631 -24.31 -17.37 -6.14
CA PHE A 631 -25.13 -18.48 -5.65
C PHE A 631 -26.46 -18.02 -5.02
N LEU A 632 -26.52 -16.82 -4.45
CA LEU A 632 -27.73 -16.22 -3.89
C LEU A 632 -28.64 -15.54 -4.93
N GLY A 633 -28.29 -15.57 -6.22
CA GLY A 633 -29.09 -14.97 -7.29
C GLY A 633 -29.14 -13.43 -7.27
N LYS A 634 -28.19 -12.79 -6.57
CA LYS A 634 -28.08 -11.33 -6.49
C LYS A 634 -27.26 -10.82 -7.68
N THR A 635 -27.93 -10.24 -8.68
CA THR A 635 -27.26 -9.46 -9.74
C THR A 635 -26.84 -8.08 -9.20
N ASP A 636 -25.79 -7.50 -9.79
CA ASP A 636 -25.22 -6.20 -9.39
C ASP A 636 -26.23 -5.03 -9.39
N GLU A 637 -27.38 -5.17 -10.06
CA GLU A 637 -28.39 -4.11 -10.15
C GLU A 637 -29.40 -4.10 -8.99
N ASP A 638 -29.63 -5.23 -8.30
CA ASP A 638 -30.71 -5.39 -7.30
C ASP A 638 -30.22 -5.44 -5.84
N THR A 639 -28.96 -5.08 -5.58
CA THR A 639 -28.42 -5.05 -4.21
C THR A 639 -27.77 -3.72 -3.87
N ASP A 640 -27.89 -3.33 -2.59
CA ASP A 640 -27.26 -2.19 -1.92
C ASP A 640 -25.72 -2.24 -1.90
N THR A 641 -25.09 -2.66 -2.99
CA THR A 641 -23.64 -2.83 -3.17
C THR A 641 -22.91 -1.52 -3.41
N TRP A 642 -23.60 -0.46 -3.87
CA TRP A 642 -22.99 0.86 -4.07
C TRP A 642 -22.51 1.52 -2.76
N MET A 643 -22.97 1.01 -1.60
CA MET A 643 -22.56 1.43 -0.26
C MET A 643 -21.46 0.55 0.36
N SER A 644 -21.06 -0.53 -0.32
CA SER A 644 -20.01 -1.45 0.13
C SER A 644 -18.68 -0.71 0.33
N GLY A 645 -18.12 -0.78 1.53
CA GLY A 645 -16.86 -0.10 1.88
C GLY A 645 -17.01 1.34 2.38
N VAL A 646 -18.25 1.86 2.48
CA VAL A 646 -18.55 3.16 3.09
C VAL A 646 -19.26 2.93 4.43
N SER A 647 -18.86 3.65 5.48
CA SER A 647 -19.47 3.50 6.81
C SER A 647 -20.92 3.99 6.81
N ASN A 648 -21.86 3.13 7.21
CA ASN A 648 -23.22 3.55 7.55
C ASN A 648 -23.19 4.24 8.92
N LEU A 649 -23.61 5.50 8.97
CA LEU A 649 -23.63 6.34 10.17
C LEU A 649 -25.06 6.57 10.68
N SER A 650 -26.05 5.83 10.17
CA SER A 650 -27.45 5.94 10.58
C SER A 650 -27.61 5.76 12.09
N GLY A 651 -28.46 6.58 12.70
CA GLY A 651 -28.68 6.59 14.15
C GLY A 651 -27.54 7.22 14.98
N THR A 652 -26.40 7.58 14.38
CA THR A 652 -25.28 8.24 15.07
C THR A 652 -25.20 9.74 14.82
N ILE A 653 -25.93 10.24 13.81
CA ILE A 653 -25.91 11.63 13.38
C ILE A 653 -26.73 12.52 14.34
N ILE A 654 -26.06 13.52 14.91
CA ILE A 654 -26.61 14.58 15.73
C ILE A 654 -26.72 15.84 14.87
N ARG A 655 -27.94 16.35 14.71
CA ARG A 655 -28.26 17.50 13.86
C ARG A 655 -28.54 18.75 14.70
N PRO A 656 -28.30 19.97 14.15
CA PRO A 656 -28.71 21.19 14.81
C PRO A 656 -30.25 21.30 14.87
N PRO A 657 -30.81 21.99 15.88
CA PRO A 657 -32.27 22.15 16.03
C PRO A 657 -32.95 22.82 14.83
N ILE A 658 -32.21 23.69 14.12
CA ILE A 658 -32.67 24.39 12.93
C ILE A 658 -31.67 24.10 11.82
N LEU A 659 -32.04 23.21 10.91
CA LEU A 659 -31.18 22.72 9.82
C LEU A 659 -30.68 23.85 8.91
N TRP A 660 -31.52 24.86 8.68
CA TRP A 660 -31.22 25.95 7.74
C TRP A 660 -30.29 27.01 8.30
N MET A 661 -30.04 27.02 9.62
CA MET A 661 -29.19 28.04 10.26
C MET A 661 -27.72 27.90 9.87
N HIS A 662 -27.29 26.68 9.52
CA HIS A 662 -25.91 26.34 9.19
C HIS A 662 -25.83 25.47 7.92
N GLY A 663 -26.69 25.74 6.95
CA GLY A 663 -26.85 24.94 5.74
C GLY A 663 -26.94 25.77 4.45
N GLY A 664 -26.92 25.08 3.32
CA GLY A 664 -27.02 25.67 1.99
C GLY A 664 -27.46 24.64 0.95
N ASN A 665 -27.49 25.04 -0.32
CA ASN A 665 -27.90 24.15 -1.40
C ASN A 665 -27.09 24.30 -2.72
N THR A 666 -27.13 23.25 -3.51
CA THR A 666 -26.63 23.16 -4.88
C THR A 666 -27.78 22.67 -5.76
N SER A 667 -27.97 23.30 -6.92
CA SER A 667 -29.01 22.91 -7.87
C SER A 667 -28.40 22.65 -9.25
N GLY A 668 -28.88 21.62 -9.92
CA GLY A 668 -28.42 21.20 -11.24
C GLY A 668 -29.56 20.68 -12.12
N LEU A 669 -29.30 20.50 -13.41
CA LEU A 669 -30.26 19.93 -14.36
C LEU A 669 -29.93 18.45 -14.60
N TRP A 670 -30.87 17.55 -14.26
CA TRP A 670 -30.75 16.12 -14.50
C TRP A 670 -31.07 15.76 -15.95
N ARG A 671 -30.23 14.90 -16.54
CA ARG A 671 -30.37 14.43 -17.93
C ARG A 671 -30.55 12.92 -17.94
N TYR A 672 -31.62 12.43 -18.58
CA TYR A 672 -31.79 11.01 -18.87
C TYR A 672 -32.51 10.79 -20.21
N SER A 673 -32.08 9.74 -20.93
CA SER A 673 -32.68 9.30 -22.20
C SER A 673 -33.70 8.19 -21.91
N THR A 674 -34.99 8.49 -22.01
CA THR A 674 -36.05 7.48 -21.86
C THR A 674 -36.18 6.64 -23.14
N SER A 675 -35.47 5.50 -23.21
CA SER A 675 -35.63 4.38 -24.16
C SER A 675 -35.74 4.68 -25.68
N HIS A 676 -35.30 3.71 -26.50
CA HIS A 676 -35.13 3.80 -27.96
C HIS A 676 -36.38 4.16 -28.81
N ARG A 677 -37.55 4.42 -28.23
CA ARG A 677 -38.79 4.54 -29.01
C ARG A 677 -39.42 5.93 -29.04
N GLN A 678 -39.13 6.85 -28.12
CA GLN A 678 -39.46 8.27 -28.26
C GLN A 678 -38.51 9.15 -27.42
N PRO A 679 -37.62 9.96 -28.04
CA PRO A 679 -36.70 10.82 -27.31
C PRO A 679 -37.43 12.08 -26.80
N GLY A 680 -38.29 11.91 -25.80
CA GLY A 680 -38.88 13.01 -25.03
C GLY A 680 -37.97 13.37 -23.86
N ARG A 681 -37.14 14.41 -24.00
CA ARG A 681 -36.24 14.92 -22.95
C ARG A 681 -37.05 15.49 -21.78
N ARG A 682 -37.08 14.80 -20.63
CA ARG A 682 -37.50 15.44 -19.37
C ARG A 682 -36.28 15.99 -18.65
N MET A 683 -36.09 17.30 -18.72
CA MET A 683 -35.13 18.02 -17.88
C MET A 683 -35.77 18.26 -16.51
N THR A 684 -35.17 17.72 -15.45
CA THR A 684 -35.66 17.89 -14.08
C THR A 684 -34.59 18.61 -13.26
N SER A 685 -34.97 19.62 -12.49
CA SER A 685 -34.03 20.27 -11.57
C SER A 685 -33.84 19.41 -10.33
N VAL A 686 -32.60 19.13 -9.95
CA VAL A 686 -32.25 18.45 -8.70
C VAL A 686 -31.61 19.47 -7.78
N THR A 687 -32.09 19.54 -6.54
CA THR A 687 -31.49 20.37 -5.50
C THR A 687 -30.99 19.50 -4.35
N ILE A 688 -29.68 19.54 -4.12
CA ILE A 688 -29.01 18.89 -2.99
C ILE A 688 -28.80 19.95 -1.90
N ASN A 689 -29.32 19.67 -0.72
CA ASN A 689 -29.19 20.51 0.45
C ASN A 689 -28.06 19.96 1.32
N TRP A 690 -27.48 20.80 2.15
CA TRP A 690 -26.51 20.38 3.15
C TRP A 690 -26.64 21.19 4.42
N THR A 691 -26.30 20.59 5.56
CA THR A 691 -26.24 21.27 6.85
C THR A 691 -25.03 20.78 7.64
N LYS A 692 -24.52 21.64 8.53
CA LYS A 692 -23.65 21.19 9.61
C LYS A 692 -24.38 20.15 10.45
N ALA A 693 -23.66 19.09 10.81
CA ALA A 693 -24.08 18.05 11.72
C ALA A 693 -22.86 17.60 12.53
N SER A 694 -23.06 16.58 13.34
CA SER A 694 -21.97 15.87 13.98
C SER A 694 -22.36 14.42 14.14
N PHE A 695 -21.40 13.53 14.35
CA PHE A 695 -21.69 12.13 14.60
C PHE A 695 -20.74 11.56 15.63
N LYS A 696 -21.18 10.50 16.32
CA LYS A 696 -20.32 9.72 17.21
C LYS A 696 -20.03 8.38 16.54
N ARG A 697 -18.74 8.05 16.38
CA ARG A 697 -18.33 6.76 15.81
C ARG A 697 -18.24 5.73 16.93
N GLY A 698 -19.16 4.79 16.96
CA GLY A 698 -19.25 3.84 18.06
C GLY A 698 -19.77 4.48 19.34
N LEU A 699 -20.06 3.63 20.33
CA LEU A 699 -20.76 4.00 21.57
C LEU A 699 -20.07 5.12 22.39
N PHE A 700 -18.77 5.39 22.18
CA PHE A 700 -17.96 6.20 23.10
C PHE A 700 -16.97 7.19 22.46
N ARG A 701 -16.97 7.39 21.13
CA ARG A 701 -15.98 8.33 20.53
C ARG A 701 -16.44 9.78 20.58
N PHE A 702 -15.44 10.66 20.52
CA PHE A 702 -15.59 12.11 20.36
C PHE A 702 -16.60 12.43 19.25
N GLN A 703 -17.46 13.40 19.54
CA GLN A 703 -18.38 13.97 18.57
C GLN A 703 -17.57 14.63 17.46
N THR A 704 -17.62 14.05 16.27
CA THR A 704 -16.94 14.58 15.09
C THR A 704 -17.89 15.51 14.36
N GLU A 705 -17.49 16.76 14.14
CA GLU A 705 -18.24 17.68 13.30
C GLU A 705 -18.18 17.24 11.83
N ALA A 706 -19.32 17.34 11.16
CA ALA A 706 -19.49 16.88 9.79
C ALA A 706 -20.44 17.78 9.00
N ILE A 707 -20.44 17.62 7.69
CA ILE A 707 -21.49 18.09 6.80
C ILE A 707 -22.33 16.90 6.39
N ILE A 708 -23.65 17.02 6.51
CA ILE A 708 -24.59 16.07 5.93
C ILE A 708 -25.25 16.69 4.71
N LYS A 709 -25.17 16.00 3.56
CA LYS A 709 -25.79 16.39 2.29
C LYS A 709 -26.96 15.47 1.96
N PHE A 710 -28.11 16.02 1.60
CA PHE A 710 -29.34 15.26 1.37
C PHE A 710 -30.23 15.92 0.31
N SER A 711 -31.14 15.15 -0.28
CA SER A 711 -32.16 15.70 -1.18
C SER A 711 -33.53 15.76 -0.49
N MET A 712 -34.23 16.88 -0.67
CA MET A 712 -35.60 17.06 -0.17
C MET A 712 -36.67 16.47 -1.11
N SER A 713 -36.28 16.06 -2.32
CA SER A 713 -37.19 15.41 -3.28
C SER A 713 -37.68 14.03 -2.81
N GLY A 714 -37.10 13.48 -1.74
CA GLY A 714 -37.55 12.26 -1.07
C GLY A 714 -38.97 12.34 -0.50
N GLN A 715 -39.57 13.55 -0.44
CA GLN A 715 -40.98 13.77 -0.13
C GLN A 715 -41.92 13.55 -1.33
N SER A 716 -41.40 13.44 -2.56
CA SER A 716 -42.17 13.10 -3.75
C SER A 716 -42.51 11.61 -3.77
N ARG A 717 -43.59 11.20 -4.46
CA ARG A 717 -43.95 9.77 -4.58
C ARG A 717 -42.79 8.97 -5.18
N TYR A 718 -42.50 7.82 -4.58
CA TYR A 718 -41.52 6.84 -5.06
C TYR A 718 -41.74 6.57 -6.56
N GLY A 719 -40.67 6.66 -7.36
CA GLY A 719 -40.73 6.50 -8.82
C GLY A 719 -41.02 7.76 -9.64
N SER A 720 -41.15 8.94 -9.01
CA SER A 720 -41.16 10.23 -9.75
C SER A 720 -39.79 10.55 -10.38
N SER A 721 -39.77 11.34 -11.46
CA SER A 721 -38.54 11.78 -12.14
C SER A 721 -37.55 12.43 -11.18
N ASP A 722 -38.03 13.26 -10.26
CA ASP A 722 -37.23 14.06 -9.33
C ASP A 722 -36.57 13.18 -8.27
N HIS A 723 -37.30 12.14 -7.82
CA HIS A 723 -36.80 11.13 -6.90
C HIS A 723 -35.67 10.31 -7.53
N ILE A 724 -35.91 9.78 -8.74
CA ILE A 724 -34.90 9.01 -9.49
C ILE A 724 -33.66 9.87 -9.72
N ALA A 725 -33.86 11.12 -10.15
CA ALA A 725 -32.79 12.07 -10.41
C ALA A 725 -31.92 12.35 -9.18
N SER A 726 -32.55 12.53 -8.02
CA SER A 726 -31.84 12.77 -6.76
C SER A 726 -31.09 11.54 -6.26
N GLN A 727 -31.70 10.36 -6.38
CA GLN A 727 -31.05 9.10 -6.04
C GLN A 727 -29.81 8.86 -6.90
N SER A 728 -29.91 9.08 -8.21
CA SER A 728 -28.78 8.94 -9.13
C SER A 728 -27.65 9.93 -8.85
N SER A 729 -27.98 11.17 -8.44
CA SER A 729 -26.96 12.18 -8.08
C SER A 729 -26.18 11.80 -6.83
N ILE A 730 -26.86 11.34 -5.76
CA ILE A 730 -26.23 10.95 -4.50
C ILE A 730 -25.34 9.72 -4.68
N LYS A 731 -25.86 8.70 -5.41
CA LYS A 731 -25.08 7.51 -5.77
C LYS A 731 -23.82 7.87 -6.55
N HIS A 732 -23.95 8.78 -7.52
CA HIS A 732 -22.82 9.24 -8.33
C HIS A 732 -21.75 9.94 -7.50
N GLU A 733 -22.14 10.90 -6.65
CA GLU A 733 -21.18 11.64 -5.83
C GLU A 733 -20.45 10.72 -4.84
N ILE A 734 -21.15 9.80 -4.17
CA ILE A 734 -20.52 8.80 -3.29
C ILE A 734 -19.53 7.96 -4.08
N ALA A 735 -19.90 7.51 -5.28
CA ALA A 735 -19.04 6.67 -6.09
C ALA A 735 -17.77 7.40 -6.59
N ILE A 736 -17.82 8.72 -6.77
CA ILE A 736 -16.63 9.55 -7.02
C ILE A 736 -15.82 9.74 -5.74
N LEU A 737 -16.44 10.07 -4.60
CA LEU A 737 -15.73 10.35 -3.36
C LEU A 737 -15.02 9.12 -2.77
N THR A 738 -15.56 7.91 -2.96
CA THR A 738 -14.94 6.67 -2.43
C THR A 738 -13.59 6.32 -3.05
N GLN A 739 -13.31 6.81 -4.27
CA GLN A 739 -12.02 6.62 -4.95
C GLN A 739 -11.02 7.74 -4.67
N LEU A 740 -11.42 8.85 -4.04
CA LEU A 740 -10.56 10.02 -3.82
C LEU A 740 -9.93 10.00 -2.42
N LYS A 741 -8.60 10.10 -2.37
CA LYS A 741 -7.82 10.22 -1.13
C LYS A 741 -6.73 11.28 -1.30
N HIS A 742 -7.05 12.52 -0.92
CA HIS A 742 -6.15 13.66 -1.04
C HIS A 742 -6.36 14.65 0.12
N SER A 743 -5.30 15.31 0.60
CA SER A 743 -5.37 16.28 1.71
C SER A 743 -6.20 17.51 1.38
N ASN A 744 -6.23 17.91 0.10
CA ASN A 744 -6.98 19.06 -0.42
C ASN A 744 -8.35 18.67 -1.03
N ILE A 745 -8.92 17.53 -0.66
CA ILE A 745 -10.29 17.12 -1.03
C ILE A 745 -11.01 16.73 0.27
N CYS A 746 -12.26 17.17 0.44
CA CYS A 746 -13.04 16.84 1.64
C CYS A 746 -13.22 15.32 1.78
N PHE A 747 -12.93 14.82 2.98
CA PHE A 747 -13.04 13.39 3.28
C PHE A 747 -14.51 12.94 3.36
N LEU A 748 -14.81 11.75 2.82
CA LEU A 748 -16.10 11.06 2.98
C LEU A 748 -16.08 10.23 4.26
N TRP A 749 -16.84 10.66 5.27
CA TRP A 749 -16.98 9.91 6.53
C TRP A 749 -17.88 8.69 6.39
N GLY A 750 -18.94 8.79 5.58
CA GLY A 750 -19.95 7.76 5.50
C GLY A 750 -21.21 8.22 4.77
N TYR A 751 -22.28 7.44 4.93
CA TYR A 751 -23.63 7.81 4.52
C TYR A 751 -24.62 7.58 5.67
N GLU A 752 -25.80 8.20 5.58
CA GLU A 752 -26.94 7.91 6.44
C GLU A 752 -28.10 7.45 5.56
N GLU A 753 -28.72 6.33 5.91
CA GLU A 753 -29.76 5.67 5.12
C GLU A 753 -31.16 6.26 5.43
N ASP A 754 -31.41 6.53 6.72
CA ASP A 754 -32.66 7.11 7.19
C ASP A 754 -32.54 8.63 7.36
N THR A 755 -32.68 9.35 6.24
CA THR A 755 -32.64 10.82 6.26
C THR A 755 -34.03 11.36 6.59
N PHE A 756 -34.19 11.98 7.76
CA PHE A 756 -35.46 12.57 8.24
C PHE A 756 -36.64 11.58 8.38
N GLY A 757 -36.38 10.30 8.69
CA GLY A 757 -37.44 9.30 8.88
C GLY A 757 -37.99 8.75 7.56
N SER A 758 -37.30 8.98 6.44
CA SER A 758 -37.66 8.47 5.12
C SER A 758 -36.50 7.65 4.55
N PRO A 759 -36.65 6.32 4.39
CA PRO A 759 -35.60 5.45 3.84
C PRO A 759 -35.44 5.60 2.31
N SER A 760 -36.13 6.55 1.69
CA SER A 760 -36.20 6.68 0.23
C SER A 760 -34.94 7.25 -0.41
N LEU A 761 -34.19 8.12 0.29
CA LEU A 761 -32.95 8.74 -0.20
C LEU A 761 -31.89 8.84 0.90
N PRO A 762 -30.69 8.26 0.70
CA PRO A 762 -29.59 8.36 1.66
C PRO A 762 -28.94 9.74 1.63
N ALA A 763 -28.30 10.14 2.73
CA ALA A 763 -27.52 11.35 2.84
C ALA A 763 -26.01 11.06 2.88
N ILE A 764 -25.21 11.97 2.32
CA ILE A 764 -23.74 11.89 2.28
C ILE A 764 -23.17 12.61 3.49
N VAL A 765 -22.26 11.98 4.23
CA VAL A 765 -21.61 12.59 5.41
C VAL A 765 -20.14 12.86 5.08
N THR A 766 -19.75 14.13 5.02
CA THR A 766 -18.39 14.58 4.68
C THR A 766 -17.76 15.45 5.77
N GLU A 767 -16.46 15.68 5.65
CA GLU A 767 -15.67 16.52 6.57
C GLU A 767 -16.23 17.95 6.73
N PHE A 768 -16.28 18.43 7.97
CA PHE A 768 -16.59 19.83 8.27
C PHE A 768 -15.32 20.69 8.27
N CYS A 769 -15.37 21.79 7.51
CA CYS A 769 -14.29 22.77 7.39
C CYS A 769 -14.73 24.09 8.09
N PRO A 770 -14.21 24.38 9.29
CA PRO A 770 -14.77 25.44 10.15
C PRO A 770 -14.52 26.86 9.65
N ASN A 771 -13.54 27.07 8.77
CA ASN A 771 -13.28 28.39 8.19
C ASN A 771 -14.22 28.73 7.03
N GLY A 772 -15.14 27.82 6.67
CA GLY A 772 -16.19 28.06 5.69
C GLY A 772 -15.71 27.95 4.25
N THR A 773 -16.43 28.59 3.33
CA THR A 773 -16.09 28.64 1.91
C THR A 773 -14.87 29.55 1.69
N LEU A 774 -14.20 29.39 0.55
CA LEU A 774 -13.07 30.26 0.20
C LEU A 774 -13.48 31.74 0.16
N ARG A 775 -14.68 32.04 -0.36
CA ARG A 775 -15.29 33.38 -0.33
C ARG A 775 -15.39 33.95 1.07
N GLU A 776 -15.95 33.18 2.00
CA GLU A 776 -16.09 33.59 3.40
C GLU A 776 -14.74 33.80 4.07
N TYR A 777 -13.81 32.87 3.86
CA TYR A 777 -12.47 32.93 4.45
C TYR A 777 -11.69 34.16 4.01
N LEU A 778 -11.67 34.45 2.70
CA LEU A 778 -11.00 35.62 2.13
C LEU A 778 -11.66 36.93 2.57
N THR A 779 -12.99 36.96 2.71
CA THR A 779 -13.71 38.16 3.14
C THR A 779 -13.50 38.47 4.62
N ARG A 780 -13.48 37.44 5.49
CA ARG A 780 -13.22 37.64 6.93
C ARG A 780 -11.76 38.02 7.23
N ARG A 781 -10.82 37.68 6.34
CA ARG A 781 -9.37 37.87 6.55
C ARG A 781 -8.72 38.74 5.47
N SER A 782 -9.49 39.55 4.75
CA SER A 782 -8.98 40.34 3.60
C SER A 782 -7.77 41.18 3.97
N ASP A 783 -7.77 41.73 5.19
CA ASP A 783 -6.78 42.69 5.68
C ASP A 783 -5.58 42.01 6.36
N ASN A 784 -5.67 40.71 6.67
CA ASN A 784 -4.69 39.96 7.48
C ASN A 784 -4.05 38.77 6.75
N LEU A 785 -4.48 38.44 5.53
CA LEU A 785 -3.88 37.36 4.73
C LEU A 785 -2.70 37.88 3.92
N ASP A 786 -1.49 37.52 4.37
CA ASP A 786 -0.26 37.79 3.64
C ASP A 786 -0.16 37.00 2.32
N THR A 787 0.83 37.36 1.51
CA THR A 787 1.06 36.75 0.20
C THR A 787 1.34 35.26 0.30
N SER A 788 2.09 34.83 1.32
CA SER A 788 2.45 33.42 1.52
C SER A 788 1.23 32.56 1.80
N ALA A 789 0.33 33.00 2.69
CA ALA A 789 -0.92 32.30 2.97
C ALA A 789 -1.81 32.20 1.72
N ARG A 790 -1.85 33.25 0.87
CA ARG A 790 -2.58 33.23 -0.40
C ARG A 790 -1.96 32.24 -1.40
N LEU A 791 -0.64 32.17 -1.49
CA LEU A 791 0.06 31.21 -2.33
C LEU A 791 -0.15 29.76 -1.87
N LEU A 792 -0.27 29.52 -0.57
CA LEU A 792 -0.64 28.19 -0.05
C LEU A 792 -2.05 27.78 -0.47
N LEU A 793 -3.03 28.70 -0.47
CA LEU A 793 -4.37 28.43 -0.99
C LEU A 793 -4.33 28.10 -2.50
N VAL A 794 -3.54 28.86 -3.28
CA VAL A 794 -3.32 28.60 -4.72
C VAL A 794 -2.75 27.19 -4.94
N ARG A 795 -1.71 26.82 -4.18
CA ARG A 795 -1.11 25.48 -4.24
C ARG A 795 -2.12 24.40 -3.90
N ASN A 796 -2.88 24.56 -2.83
CA ASN A 796 -3.88 23.57 -2.40
C ASN A 796 -4.95 23.32 -3.49
N VAL A 797 -5.45 24.38 -4.14
CA VAL A 797 -6.39 24.25 -5.25
C VAL A 797 -5.74 23.52 -6.42
N LEU A 798 -4.54 23.93 -6.84
CA LEU A 798 -3.85 23.30 -7.96
C LEU A 798 -3.49 21.83 -7.70
N ASP A 799 -3.01 21.48 -6.49
CA ASP A 799 -2.70 20.11 -6.09
C ASP A 799 -3.96 19.23 -6.17
N SER A 800 -5.10 19.74 -5.70
CA SER A 800 -6.38 19.00 -5.78
C SER A 800 -6.88 18.81 -7.21
N VAL A 801 -6.79 19.82 -8.08
CA VAL A 801 -7.21 19.71 -9.49
C VAL A 801 -6.26 18.79 -10.26
N ASN A 802 -4.96 18.89 -10.02
CA ASN A 802 -3.97 18.00 -10.61
C ASN A 802 -4.21 16.54 -10.21
N TYR A 803 -4.51 16.29 -8.93
CA TYR A 803 -4.86 14.96 -8.44
C TYR A 803 -6.09 14.35 -9.14
N LEU A 804 -7.12 15.16 -9.41
CA LEU A 804 -8.31 14.70 -10.15
C LEU A 804 -7.99 14.40 -11.61
N HIS A 805 -7.24 15.28 -12.27
CA HIS A 805 -6.96 15.15 -13.71
C HIS A 805 -6.03 13.99 -14.01
N GLU A 806 -5.08 13.72 -13.12
CA GLU A 806 -4.09 12.64 -13.22
C GLU A 806 -4.54 11.37 -12.47
N HIS A 807 -5.83 11.19 -12.21
CA HIS A 807 -6.36 10.03 -11.48
C HIS A 807 -6.26 8.73 -12.30
N VAL A 808 -5.09 8.08 -12.30
CA VAL A 808 -4.75 6.97 -13.21
C VAL A 808 -5.51 5.67 -12.93
N ALA A 809 -5.88 5.38 -11.67
CA ALA A 809 -6.39 4.06 -11.27
C ALA A 809 -7.72 3.67 -11.94
N GLN A 810 -8.57 4.65 -12.30
CA GLN A 810 -9.90 4.40 -12.86
C GLN A 810 -10.28 5.35 -14.01
N GLY A 811 -9.41 6.32 -14.34
CA GLY A 811 -9.63 7.31 -15.38
C GLY A 811 -9.68 8.75 -14.86
N THR A 812 -9.37 9.71 -15.74
CA THR A 812 -9.32 11.16 -15.44
C THR A 812 -10.67 11.66 -14.91
N ILE A 813 -10.65 12.34 -13.77
CA ILE A 813 -11.84 12.93 -13.15
C ILE A 813 -11.83 14.43 -13.41
N VAL A 814 -12.95 14.94 -13.92
CA VAL A 814 -13.24 16.37 -14.09
C VAL A 814 -14.20 16.78 -12.99
N HIS A 815 -13.90 17.84 -12.25
CA HIS A 815 -14.76 18.33 -11.18
C HIS A 815 -16.05 18.92 -11.74
N GLY A 816 -15.94 19.76 -12.77
CA GLY A 816 -17.07 20.23 -13.58
C GLY A 816 -17.83 21.44 -13.05
N ASN A 817 -17.48 21.97 -11.88
CA ASN A 817 -18.17 23.13 -11.28
C ASN A 817 -17.30 23.82 -10.22
N LEU A 818 -16.05 24.18 -10.55
CA LEU A 818 -15.13 24.84 -9.62
C LEU A 818 -15.48 26.32 -9.43
N ASN A 819 -15.64 26.78 -8.18
CA ASN A 819 -15.89 28.18 -7.82
C ASN A 819 -15.53 28.45 -6.33
N MET A 820 -15.40 29.73 -5.96
CA MET A 820 -14.98 30.13 -4.60
C MET A 820 -16.11 30.08 -3.57
N ASP A 821 -17.37 30.02 -4.02
CA ASP A 821 -18.55 30.16 -3.17
C ASP A 821 -19.03 28.81 -2.62
N LYS A 822 -18.79 27.72 -3.34
CA LYS A 822 -19.35 26.39 -3.02
C LYS A 822 -18.32 25.27 -3.10
N SER A 823 -17.40 25.33 -4.06
CA SER A 823 -16.54 24.17 -4.40
C SER A 823 -15.26 24.11 -3.59
N VAL A 824 -14.79 25.24 -3.04
CA VAL A 824 -13.60 25.32 -2.19
C VAL A 824 -13.99 25.73 -0.77
N VAL A 825 -13.58 24.94 0.22
CA VAL A 825 -13.71 25.24 1.65
C VAL A 825 -12.35 25.26 2.33
N VAL A 826 -12.25 25.90 3.49
CA VAL A 826 -11.00 26.05 4.23
C VAL A 826 -11.12 25.37 5.59
N ASP A 827 -10.16 24.50 5.91
CA ASP A 827 -10.13 23.80 7.20
C ASP A 827 -9.60 24.70 8.33
N LYS A 828 -9.58 24.19 9.57
CA LYS A 828 -9.11 24.95 10.75
C LYS A 828 -7.66 25.43 10.66
N TYR A 829 -6.84 24.80 9.82
CA TYR A 829 -5.42 25.11 9.66
C TYR A 829 -5.17 26.10 8.51
N GLY A 830 -6.22 26.52 7.79
CA GLY A 830 -6.08 27.39 6.62
C GLY A 830 -5.82 26.64 5.32
N THR A 831 -5.99 25.32 5.30
CA THR A 831 -5.81 24.48 4.10
C THR A 831 -7.07 24.52 3.25
N ALA A 832 -6.95 24.81 1.95
CA ALA A 832 -8.07 24.74 1.03
C ALA A 832 -8.37 23.29 0.61
N LYS A 833 -9.66 22.94 0.55
CA LYS A 833 -10.16 21.62 0.18
C LYS A 833 -11.31 21.71 -0.82
N LEU A 834 -11.32 20.85 -1.85
CA LEU A 834 -12.41 20.72 -2.81
C LEU A 834 -13.57 19.88 -2.28
N ARG A 835 -14.79 20.25 -2.66
CA ARG A 835 -16.06 19.56 -2.34
C ARG A 835 -17.09 19.73 -3.46
N ASN A 836 -18.22 19.02 -3.33
CA ASN A 836 -19.38 19.03 -4.23
C ASN A 836 -19.08 18.40 -5.60
N PHE A 837 -18.92 17.08 -5.58
CA PHE A 837 -18.59 16.27 -6.76
C PHE A 837 -19.84 15.80 -7.53
N GLU A 838 -20.98 16.48 -7.34
CA GLU A 838 -22.28 16.10 -7.92
C GLU A 838 -22.30 16.18 -9.45
N PHE A 839 -21.48 17.09 -9.99
CA PHE A 839 -21.31 17.35 -11.43
C PHE A 839 -20.07 16.70 -12.01
N SER A 840 -19.31 15.98 -11.17
CA SER A 840 -18.03 15.44 -11.59
C SER A 840 -18.19 14.32 -12.60
N PHE A 841 -17.18 14.15 -13.44
CA PHE A 841 -17.24 13.25 -14.58
C PHE A 841 -15.95 12.43 -14.69
N GLN A 842 -16.04 11.13 -15.03
CA GLN A 842 -14.86 10.26 -15.16
C GLN A 842 -14.70 9.66 -16.57
N TYR A 843 -13.54 9.93 -17.18
CA TYR A 843 -13.13 9.45 -18.50
C TYR A 843 -12.18 8.25 -18.38
N LYS A 844 -12.43 7.14 -19.11
CA LYS A 844 -11.42 6.07 -19.27
C LYS A 844 -10.58 6.34 -20.52
N HIS A 845 -9.27 6.23 -20.36
CA HIS A 845 -8.34 6.14 -21.49
C HIS A 845 -8.51 4.74 -22.11
N ASN A 846 -8.98 4.66 -23.36
CA ASN A 846 -9.06 3.39 -24.10
C ASN A 846 -7.66 3.00 -24.60
N GLU A 847 -7.30 1.72 -24.54
CA GLU A 847 -6.05 1.16 -25.10
C GLU A 847 -6.07 0.98 -26.63
N SER A 848 -7.12 1.39 -27.34
CA SER A 848 -7.19 1.25 -28.80
C SER A 848 -6.53 2.44 -29.52
N LEU A 849 -5.53 2.14 -30.34
CA LEU A 849 -4.73 3.07 -31.18
C LEU A 849 -5.52 3.98 -32.15
N TYR A 850 -6.85 3.91 -32.18
CA TYR A 850 -7.70 4.81 -32.96
C TYR A 850 -9.04 5.06 -32.21
N GLY A 851 -9.26 6.28 -31.71
CA GLY A 851 -10.60 6.84 -31.49
C GLY A 851 -11.15 6.86 -30.05
N VAL A 852 -11.36 8.08 -29.55
CA VAL A 852 -12.34 8.58 -28.54
C VAL A 852 -12.36 7.90 -27.16
N ALA A 853 -12.17 8.70 -26.09
CA ALA A 853 -12.32 8.25 -24.70
C ALA A 853 -13.71 7.67 -24.42
N THR A 854 -13.78 6.48 -23.82
CA THR A 854 -15.05 5.80 -23.48
C THR A 854 -15.56 6.32 -22.13
N LEU A 855 -16.84 6.70 -22.06
CA LEU A 855 -17.51 7.17 -20.84
C LEU A 855 -17.59 6.02 -19.80
N VAL A 856 -17.11 6.24 -18.57
CA VAL A 856 -17.18 5.24 -17.47
C VAL A 856 -18.37 5.48 -16.57
N ARG A 857 -18.56 6.75 -16.20
CA ARG A 857 -19.64 7.23 -15.34
C ARG A 857 -20.10 8.58 -15.87
N ALA A 858 -21.23 8.59 -16.56
CA ALA A 858 -21.82 9.82 -17.06
C ALA A 858 -22.40 10.66 -15.91
N PRO A 859 -22.28 11.99 -15.95
CA PRO A 859 -22.76 12.81 -14.86
C PRO A 859 -24.29 12.84 -14.99
N THR A 860 -24.99 12.45 -13.93
CA THR A 860 -26.45 12.48 -13.95
C THR A 860 -26.98 13.92 -13.97
N LEU A 861 -26.14 14.89 -13.57
CA LEU A 861 -26.41 16.32 -13.55
C LEU A 861 -25.47 17.12 -14.46
N ALA A 862 -26.00 18.17 -15.08
CA ALA A 862 -25.22 19.22 -15.71
C ALA A 862 -25.30 20.52 -14.89
N PRO A 863 -24.19 21.25 -14.71
CA PRO A 863 -24.19 22.54 -14.03
C PRO A 863 -24.88 23.59 -14.91
N ALA A 864 -25.55 24.55 -14.29
CA ALA A 864 -26.04 25.72 -15.00
C ALA A 864 -24.87 26.62 -15.45
N PRO A 865 -24.96 27.32 -16.60
CA PRO A 865 -23.97 28.31 -17.02
C PRO A 865 -23.70 29.34 -15.92
N SER A 866 -22.43 29.73 -15.79
CA SER A 866 -21.99 30.62 -14.72
C SER A 866 -20.78 31.42 -15.18
N ARG A 867 -20.47 32.50 -14.48
CA ARG A 867 -19.29 33.34 -14.72
C ARG A 867 -17.94 32.60 -14.58
N TRP A 868 -17.94 31.40 -13.99
CA TRP A 868 -16.76 30.56 -13.79
C TRP A 868 -16.47 29.64 -14.98
N HIS A 869 -17.42 29.50 -15.91
CA HIS A 869 -17.32 28.60 -17.05
C HIS A 869 -16.58 29.24 -18.23
N PRO A 870 -15.88 28.45 -19.06
CA PRO A 870 -15.13 28.93 -20.22
C PRO A 870 -16.03 29.19 -21.46
N PRO A 871 -15.51 29.90 -22.48
CA PRO A 871 -16.20 30.23 -23.73
C PRO A 871 -16.86 29.05 -24.44
N GLU A 872 -16.18 27.89 -24.52
CA GLU A 872 -16.70 26.70 -25.18
C GLU A 872 -17.93 26.11 -24.47
N MET A 873 -18.25 26.55 -23.24
CA MET A 873 -19.51 26.19 -22.58
C MET A 873 -20.72 27.01 -23.05
N PHE A 874 -20.48 28.06 -23.85
CA PHE A 874 -21.51 29.00 -24.33
C PHE A 874 -21.67 29.01 -25.85
N THR A 875 -20.85 28.26 -26.60
CA THR A 875 -20.97 28.12 -28.06
C THR A 875 -22.19 27.25 -28.39
N GLN A 876 -23.26 27.85 -28.92
CA GLN A 876 -24.46 27.13 -29.35
C GLN A 876 -24.25 26.48 -30.71
N GLU A 877 -24.30 25.16 -30.78
CA GLU A 877 -24.76 24.45 -31.98
C GLU A 877 -25.92 23.53 -31.60
N SER A 878 -27.14 24.09 -31.63
CA SER A 878 -28.43 23.46 -31.31
C SER A 878 -28.75 23.17 -29.83
N ASP A 879 -30.04 23.25 -29.47
CA ASP A 879 -30.59 22.80 -28.17
C ASP A 879 -30.24 21.32 -27.88
N SER A 880 -29.70 20.58 -28.85
CA SER A 880 -29.32 19.18 -28.75
C SER A 880 -28.04 18.93 -27.97
N ASP A 881 -27.05 19.84 -28.05
CA ASP A 881 -25.64 19.55 -27.73
C ASP A 881 -25.06 20.55 -26.73
N TRP A 882 -25.41 20.39 -25.45
CA TRP A 882 -24.67 21.08 -24.41
C TRP A 882 -23.24 20.52 -24.34
N PRO A 883 -22.19 21.35 -24.35
CA PRO A 883 -20.81 20.91 -24.36
C PRO A 883 -20.48 20.05 -23.14
N LEU A 884 -19.78 18.93 -23.36
CA LEU A 884 -19.35 18.01 -22.31
C LEU A 884 -18.24 18.66 -21.46
N LEU A 885 -18.32 18.48 -20.14
CA LEU A 885 -17.34 19.00 -19.19
C LEU A 885 -16.00 18.29 -19.35
N THR A 886 -14.97 18.99 -19.81
CA THR A 886 -13.63 18.42 -20.01
C THR A 886 -12.65 18.91 -18.94
N ARG A 887 -11.45 18.32 -18.87
CA ARG A 887 -10.39 18.86 -18.00
C ARG A 887 -10.11 20.35 -18.26
N TYR A 888 -10.33 20.83 -19.48
CA TYR A 888 -10.12 22.23 -19.84
C TYR A 888 -11.14 23.17 -19.23
N THR A 889 -12.35 22.69 -18.90
CA THR A 889 -13.35 23.50 -18.20
C THR A 889 -12.91 23.75 -16.75
N ASP A 890 -12.36 22.74 -16.09
CA ASP A 890 -11.76 22.90 -14.75
C ASP A 890 -10.55 23.84 -14.78
N LEU A 891 -9.69 23.75 -15.79
CA LEU A 891 -8.48 24.59 -15.90
C LEU A 891 -8.83 26.07 -16.01
N TRP A 892 -9.84 26.43 -16.81
CA TRP A 892 -10.33 27.81 -16.90
C TRP A 892 -10.85 28.32 -15.56
N ALA A 893 -11.73 27.54 -14.92
CA ALA A 893 -12.29 27.87 -13.61
C ALA A 893 -11.20 27.95 -12.52
N THR A 894 -10.15 27.14 -12.64
CA THR A 894 -8.96 27.19 -11.77
C THR A 894 -8.23 28.52 -11.95
N GLY A 895 -8.01 28.99 -13.18
CA GLY A 895 -7.46 30.33 -13.43
C GLY A 895 -8.28 31.44 -12.76
N CYS A 896 -9.62 31.33 -12.82
CA CYS A 896 -10.52 32.23 -12.12
C CYS A 896 -10.35 32.20 -10.59
N LEU A 897 -10.21 31.01 -10.01
CA LEU A 897 -9.94 30.82 -8.58
C LEU A 897 -8.61 31.42 -8.15
N LEU A 898 -7.55 31.25 -8.96
CA LEU A 898 -6.21 31.77 -8.63
C LEU A 898 -6.23 33.28 -8.48
N VAL A 899 -6.87 33.99 -9.41
CA VAL A 899 -7.02 35.45 -9.33
C VAL A 899 -7.96 35.85 -8.19
N ALA A 900 -9.06 35.13 -8.00
CA ALA A 900 -9.99 35.39 -6.89
C ALA A 900 -9.34 35.26 -5.51
N ILE A 901 -8.35 34.38 -5.33
CA ILE A 901 -7.59 34.26 -4.08
C ILE A 901 -6.80 35.54 -3.76
N PHE A 902 -6.37 36.30 -4.76
CA PHE A 902 -5.64 37.56 -4.57
C PHE A 902 -6.54 38.78 -4.56
N SER A 903 -7.57 38.80 -5.40
CA SER A 903 -8.47 39.96 -5.54
C SER A 903 -9.67 39.94 -4.62
N ASN A 904 -10.08 38.76 -4.16
CA ASN A 904 -11.36 38.53 -3.47
C ASN A 904 -12.58 39.00 -4.32
N LEU A 905 -12.44 38.97 -5.65
CA LEU A 905 -13.47 39.31 -6.62
C LEU A 905 -13.91 38.07 -7.38
N GLU A 906 -15.15 38.07 -7.85
CA GLU A 906 -15.68 37.09 -8.78
C GLU A 906 -15.32 37.46 -10.23
N PRO A 907 -15.35 36.49 -11.18
CA PRO A 907 -15.13 36.77 -12.60
C PRO A 907 -16.08 37.83 -13.14
N TYR A 908 -15.58 38.72 -14.01
CA TYR A 908 -16.33 39.86 -14.55
C TYR A 908 -16.90 40.75 -13.43
N PRO A 909 -16.02 41.35 -12.60
CA PRO A 909 -16.43 42.04 -11.39
C PRO A 909 -17.34 43.23 -11.69
N GLY A 910 -18.46 43.32 -10.97
CA GLY A 910 -19.43 44.42 -11.11
C GLY A 910 -20.31 44.37 -12.36
N ILE A 911 -20.28 43.28 -13.13
CA ILE A 911 -21.09 43.09 -14.34
C ILE A 911 -22.21 42.07 -14.06
N ASP A 912 -23.43 42.42 -14.44
CA ASP A 912 -24.59 41.53 -14.29
C ASP A 912 -24.49 40.29 -15.18
N LEU A 913 -24.91 39.14 -14.66
CA LEU A 913 -24.83 37.83 -15.35
C LEU A 913 -25.33 37.82 -16.81
N PRO A 914 -26.45 38.47 -17.17
CA PRO A 914 -26.90 38.51 -18.57
C PRO A 914 -25.92 39.21 -19.53
N VAL A 915 -25.11 40.15 -19.02
CA VAL A 915 -24.08 40.88 -19.80
C VAL A 915 -22.76 40.12 -19.80
N VAL A 916 -22.52 39.27 -18.79
CA VAL A 916 -21.32 38.41 -18.72
C VAL A 916 -21.32 37.35 -19.82
N PHE A 917 -22.44 36.69 -20.11
CA PHE A 917 -22.46 35.57 -21.07
C PHE A 917 -22.01 35.96 -22.49
N PRO A 918 -22.45 37.10 -23.08
CA PRO A 918 -21.91 37.56 -24.36
C PRO A 918 -20.41 37.85 -24.34
N ARG A 919 -19.87 38.32 -23.21
CA ARG A 919 -18.41 38.57 -23.06
C ARG A 919 -17.62 37.27 -23.04
N ILE A 920 -18.09 36.27 -22.28
CA ILE A 920 -17.51 34.94 -22.27
C ILE A 920 -17.55 34.33 -23.68
N HIS A 921 -18.69 34.44 -24.37
CA HIS A 921 -18.84 33.96 -25.74
C HIS A 921 -17.84 34.62 -26.71
N ASN A 922 -17.55 35.90 -26.52
CA ASN A 922 -16.55 36.63 -27.32
C ASN A 922 -15.10 36.42 -26.85
N ASN A 923 -14.86 35.40 -26.01
CA ASN A 923 -13.55 35.04 -25.46
C ASN A 923 -12.86 36.21 -24.71
N GLU A 924 -13.65 37.09 -24.09
CA GLU A 924 -13.10 38.11 -23.21
C GLU A 924 -12.52 37.45 -21.95
N LYS A 925 -11.39 37.96 -21.44
CA LYS A 925 -10.76 37.40 -20.24
C LYS A 925 -11.60 37.70 -18.99
N PRO A 926 -11.65 36.80 -17.99
CA PRO A 926 -12.52 36.96 -16.82
C PRO A 926 -12.15 38.13 -15.90
N TYR A 927 -10.90 38.59 -15.96
CA TYR A 927 -10.39 39.71 -15.16
C TYR A 927 -9.46 40.58 -16.00
N SER A 928 -9.32 41.85 -15.61
CA SER A 928 -8.28 42.73 -16.11
C SER A 928 -6.97 42.53 -15.32
N LYS A 929 -5.83 42.86 -15.93
CA LYS A 929 -4.50 42.59 -15.36
C LYS A 929 -4.23 43.30 -14.04
N ASP A 930 -4.83 44.45 -13.83
CA ASP A 930 -4.75 45.27 -12.62
C ASP A 930 -5.42 44.63 -11.39
N VAL A 931 -6.29 43.63 -11.58
CA VAL A 931 -7.03 42.97 -10.49
C VAL A 931 -6.17 42.02 -9.65
N CYS A 932 -5.13 41.42 -10.23
CA CYS A 932 -4.24 40.49 -9.52
C CYS A 932 -2.93 41.19 -9.16
N THR A 933 -2.70 41.40 -7.86
CA THR A 933 -1.48 42.06 -7.38
C THR A 933 -0.21 41.20 -7.54
N HIS A 934 -0.35 39.89 -7.67
CA HIS A 934 0.77 38.97 -7.79
C HIS A 934 1.05 38.56 -9.25
N LYS A 935 2.18 39.04 -9.80
CA LYS A 935 2.56 38.83 -11.22
C LYS A 935 2.67 37.36 -11.63
N GLY A 936 3.28 36.51 -10.81
CA GLY A 936 3.43 35.07 -11.12
C GLY A 936 2.08 34.37 -11.28
N VAL A 937 1.17 34.56 -10.31
CA VAL A 937 -0.20 34.05 -10.34
C VAL A 937 -0.99 34.57 -11.54
N TRP A 938 -0.86 35.87 -11.88
CA TRP A 938 -1.48 36.41 -13.09
C TRP A 938 -1.00 35.68 -14.37
N ASN A 939 0.32 35.51 -14.54
CA ASN A 939 0.89 34.87 -15.73
C ASN A 939 0.41 33.42 -15.90
N VAL A 940 0.24 32.69 -14.79
CA VAL A 940 -0.31 31.33 -14.82
C VAL A 940 -1.81 31.33 -15.11
N ALA A 941 -2.58 32.24 -14.50
CA ALA A 941 -4.00 32.37 -14.79
C ALA A 941 -4.26 32.71 -16.26
N GLU A 942 -3.45 33.59 -16.85
CA GLU A 942 -3.52 33.95 -18.26
C GLU A 942 -3.27 32.76 -19.20
N GLN A 943 -2.34 31.87 -18.85
CA GLN A 943 -2.11 30.62 -19.58
C GLN A 943 -3.23 29.59 -19.38
N LEU A 944 -3.91 29.60 -18.24
CA LEU A 944 -5.10 28.77 -17.99
C LEU A 944 -6.33 29.28 -18.76
N TRP A 945 -6.33 30.54 -19.22
CA TRP A 945 -7.35 31.16 -20.06
C TRP A 945 -6.94 31.26 -21.54
N GLY A 946 -6.15 30.30 -22.04
CA GLY A 946 -5.79 30.23 -23.46
C GLY A 946 -7.00 30.27 -24.38
N ASP A 947 -6.82 30.92 -25.54
CA ASP A 947 -7.89 31.19 -26.52
C ASP A 947 -8.51 29.91 -27.10
N SER A 948 -7.73 28.82 -27.17
CA SER A 948 -8.21 27.47 -27.46
C SER A 948 -8.04 26.54 -26.26
N THR A 949 -8.87 25.48 -26.20
CA THR A 949 -8.78 24.47 -25.13
C THR A 949 -7.41 23.80 -25.09
N ILE A 950 -6.78 23.57 -26.25
CA ILE A 950 -5.44 22.95 -26.35
C ILE A 950 -4.29 23.87 -25.90
N ASP A 951 -4.52 25.19 -25.85
CA ASP A 951 -3.50 26.16 -25.45
C ASP A 951 -3.40 26.29 -23.93
N ARG A 952 -4.40 25.77 -23.20
CA ARG A 952 -4.44 25.84 -21.74
C ARG A 952 -3.41 24.90 -21.13
N ILE A 953 -2.57 25.45 -20.25
CA ILE A 953 -1.58 24.65 -19.51
C ILE A 953 -2.26 23.71 -18.52
N SER A 954 -1.62 22.57 -18.23
CA SER A 954 -2.12 21.63 -17.22
C SER A 954 -1.92 22.16 -15.80
N ALA A 955 -2.69 21.63 -14.84
CA ALA A 955 -2.52 21.94 -13.42
C ALA A 955 -1.09 21.60 -12.92
N SER A 956 -0.52 20.49 -13.39
CA SER A 956 0.89 20.11 -13.12
C SER A 956 1.89 21.18 -13.58
N LYS A 957 1.72 21.71 -14.81
CA LYS A 957 2.58 22.77 -15.33
C LYS A 957 2.38 24.09 -14.58
N ALA A 958 1.14 24.43 -14.23
CA ALA A 958 0.83 25.59 -13.40
C ALA A 958 1.51 25.51 -12.01
N LEU A 959 1.52 24.33 -11.38
CA LEU A 959 2.27 24.09 -10.14
C LEU A 959 3.76 24.32 -10.34
N GLN A 960 4.33 23.76 -11.41
CA GLN A 960 5.76 23.89 -11.73
C GLN A 960 6.19 25.36 -11.89
N GLU A 961 5.38 26.17 -12.57
CA GLU A 961 5.69 27.60 -12.78
C GLU A 961 5.56 28.45 -11.51
N LEU A 962 4.68 28.05 -10.58
CA LEU A 962 4.52 28.74 -9.30
C LEU A 962 5.41 28.20 -8.19
N SER A 963 6.09 27.06 -8.37
CA SER A 963 6.93 26.43 -7.32
C SER A 963 7.90 27.42 -6.68
N GLN A 964 8.61 28.21 -7.48
CA GLN A 964 9.59 29.19 -6.99
C GLN A 964 8.96 30.37 -6.24
N CYS A 965 7.67 30.65 -6.45
CA CYS A 965 6.95 31.67 -5.67
C CYS A 965 6.37 31.07 -4.39
N ILE A 966 6.02 29.78 -4.41
CA ILE A 966 5.35 29.08 -3.31
C ILE A 966 6.34 28.50 -2.28
N GLU A 967 7.52 28.07 -2.73
CA GLU A 967 8.70 27.75 -1.90
C GLU A 967 9.30 29.02 -1.30
#